data_AF-A0A150PSP1-F1
#
_entry.id   AF-A0A150PSP1-F1
#
_cell.length_a   1.000
_cell.length_b   1.000
_cell.length_c   1.000
_cell.angle_alpha   90.00
_cell.angle_beta   90.00
_cell.angle_gamma   90.00
#
_symmetry.space_group_name_H-M   'P 1'
#
loop_
_entity.id
_entity.type
_entity.pdbx_description
1 polymer ?
#
loop_
_entity_poly.entity_id
_entity_poly.type
_entity_poly.pdbx_seq_one_letter_code
_entity_poly.pdbx_strand_id
1 'polypeptide(L)'
;MPHRLLERIVKALVVSAAFPLAAYFVLQFGPGGLWRGFEPALAVTGQVAKAPYDLTRLEAVNETLKMIRDKYVEPDRVKPKEMLLSALNAVQRDVAQVIVLNEDPNEVTVRVETSEKKFRIDNIQGPWDVSARLREVFAFLQKNLRGTEVDLRDVEYAACNGMLHTLDPHSSFLSPEAYKEMNLSTSGAFGGLGVVISIRDQMLTVLNPMPDTPAGRAGLKRLDRIVKINNESTLNMPLDDAVRRLRGDPGTAVTVWVTRDGEGGWQGPKAFELTREVIKVRSVESRALDGGIAYVRLKTFQATSTAELDAALDGLRAKGHLKGLVLDLRGNPGGLLDQAARIADKFLADGVIVSTVGASEGREEKRAKGPGTEPSYPIVVLVSGNSASASEIVAGALKNNDRAVIVGSQTFGKGSVQLVFPDVTAEKAALKLTIAQYLTPGDISIQGVGVTPDIELDPMTVDELEMDLTVQKDGIRERDLSAHLSNARAAAAGKPSEVVRYQLTSADREAMRDRGGDIDEDFALDFPIRFARELATRMPPSTPRIQQLRAVHDHIEQVGKEELGKVAAELAKLGVDWSDAPEAATTAAATAAAKSELDVKVETDRPNAEVVAGQPMELKVTVKNNGKQPVYRLRGTTESDNLYFDSKELIFGKIGPGQTKTAKAPLGWCEVEGRKVGSTRPRKANEKRVCKIPMDALSRSDGLKVKFEVAGAPEPPAVEIRPTVRALDRPLFQYAYQIVDDREGNGDGLIQKGERVSMYLTVKNVGKGPSYETQANIANLSGEGLMLHAGRFDVSNIKPGDVRKVVFSFDVEPQLSEPEATLSLSVGDRDLREFASEKVKIPISPRVQLTGGGSTVKAGAQGATLLPSPEASARGFGRLPSGAVVKVLGEAPGGFLKVDLGAGRFAFVASREVGPGGGPASAAVAFEDVYSHAPPTLDIAAAALATTADTMKITGTAADSERLLDTFIFVGSRKLYYKSNRDGADPKKADFSFEAPLRPGVNVITVVARETPDTTTRRTLVVRKDGPDGSILKTPKSDNPVDDWIADRGGED
;
A
#
# COMPACT_ATOMS: atom_id res chain seq x y z
N MET A 1 19.73 -18.63 67.99
CA MET A 1 20.01 -17.26 67.53
C MET A 1 21.47 -17.20 67.10
N PRO A 2 21.76 -17.38 65.80
CA PRO A 2 22.27 -16.26 64.98
C PRO A 2 21.85 -16.41 63.50
N HIS A 3 20.75 -15.79 63.07
CA HIS A 3 20.33 -15.81 61.65
C HIS A 3 20.27 -14.43 60.99
N ARG A 4 20.43 -13.34 61.76
CA ARG A 4 20.35 -11.96 61.25
C ARG A 4 21.68 -11.30 60.91
N LEU A 5 22.82 -11.94 61.22
CA LEU A 5 24.15 -11.40 60.87
C LEU A 5 24.64 -11.91 59.50
N LEU A 6 24.28 -13.15 59.12
CA LEU A 6 24.69 -13.74 57.84
C LEU A 6 23.97 -13.10 56.64
N GLU A 7 22.70 -12.70 56.79
CA GLU A 7 21.94 -12.01 55.73
C GLU A 7 22.48 -10.59 55.42
N ARG A 8 23.09 -9.92 56.41
CA ARG A 8 23.67 -8.59 56.19
C ARG A 8 25.03 -8.65 55.49
N ILE A 9 25.80 -9.72 55.72
CA ILE A 9 27.11 -9.92 55.05
C ILE A 9 26.93 -10.39 53.60
N VAL A 10 25.92 -11.22 53.32
CA VAL A 10 25.63 -11.66 51.93
C VAL A 10 25.08 -10.51 51.08
N LYS A 11 24.26 -9.61 51.65
CA LYS A 11 23.81 -8.40 50.93
C LYS A 11 24.93 -7.38 50.67
N ALA A 12 25.95 -7.30 51.54
CA ALA A 12 27.10 -6.41 51.33
C ALA A 12 28.06 -6.95 50.25
N LEU A 13 28.22 -8.27 50.11
CA LEU A 13 29.10 -8.88 49.10
C LEU A 13 28.50 -8.85 47.69
N VAL A 14 27.17 -8.96 47.53
CA VAL A 14 26.50 -8.83 46.23
C VAL A 14 26.57 -7.39 45.68
N VAL A 15 26.63 -6.38 46.55
CA VAL A 15 26.77 -4.96 46.14
C VAL A 15 28.21 -4.62 45.75
N SER A 16 29.21 -5.39 46.23
CA SER A 16 30.63 -5.12 45.98
C SER A 16 31.16 -5.74 44.66
N ALA A 17 30.44 -6.72 44.09
CA ALA A 17 30.81 -7.36 42.82
C ALA A 17 30.15 -6.73 41.58
N ALA A 18 29.13 -5.87 41.77
CA ALA A 18 28.43 -5.21 40.66
C ALA A 18 29.17 -3.97 40.11
N PHE A 19 30.05 -3.35 40.91
CA PHE A 19 30.77 -2.13 40.50
C PHE A 19 31.89 -2.34 39.46
N PRO A 20 32.74 -3.40 39.52
CA PRO A 20 33.75 -3.61 38.48
C PRO A 20 33.15 -4.09 37.15
N LEU A 21 32.00 -4.80 37.15
CA LEU A 21 31.29 -5.16 35.92
C LEU A 21 30.65 -3.94 35.25
N ALA A 22 30.03 -3.05 36.02
CA ALA A 22 29.48 -1.80 35.52
C ALA A 22 30.57 -0.87 34.96
N ALA A 23 31.74 -0.78 35.62
CA ALA A 23 32.87 -0.01 35.12
C ALA A 23 33.46 -0.59 33.81
N TYR A 24 33.49 -1.92 33.66
CA TYR A 24 33.90 -2.59 32.42
C TYR A 24 32.92 -2.32 31.26
N PHE A 25 31.61 -2.34 31.52
CA PHE A 25 30.60 -1.97 30.52
C PHE A 25 30.60 -0.47 30.16
N VAL A 26 30.89 0.42 31.11
CA VAL A 26 31.01 1.87 30.86
C VAL A 26 32.24 2.21 30.02
N LEU A 27 33.35 1.49 30.19
CA LEU A 27 34.57 1.69 29.41
C LEU A 27 34.48 1.13 27.98
N GLN A 28 33.70 0.07 27.75
CA GLN A 28 33.60 -0.59 26.44
C GLN A 28 32.39 -0.12 25.59
N PHE A 29 31.33 0.44 26.21
CA PHE A 29 30.09 0.82 25.50
C PHE A 29 29.62 2.26 25.76
N GLY A 30 30.36 3.04 26.55
CA GLY A 30 29.98 4.41 26.91
C GLY A 30 28.70 4.49 27.78
N PRO A 31 28.36 5.68 28.30
CA PRO A 31 27.18 5.87 29.14
C PRO A 31 25.93 5.87 28.25
N GLY A 32 25.39 4.68 27.94
CA GLY A 32 24.14 4.55 27.18
C GLY A 32 23.83 3.17 26.57
N GLY A 33 24.71 2.17 26.69
CA GLY A 33 24.47 0.83 26.15
C GLY A 33 23.25 0.13 26.78
N LEU A 34 22.35 -0.38 25.92
CA LEU A 34 21.08 -1.08 26.18
C LEU A 34 19.79 -0.27 26.41
N TRP A 35 19.83 1.03 26.76
CA TRP A 35 18.60 1.75 27.19
C TRP A 35 18.35 3.10 26.50
N ARG A 36 19.01 3.40 25.38
CA ARG A 36 18.74 4.63 24.57
C ARG A 36 17.48 4.56 23.68
N GLY A 37 16.73 3.46 23.72
CA GLY A 37 15.49 3.31 22.96
C GLY A 37 14.27 4.03 23.56
N PHE A 38 14.38 4.59 24.77
CA PHE A 38 13.29 5.25 25.47
C PHE A 38 13.81 6.54 26.15
N GLU A 39 13.26 7.70 25.72
CA GLU A 39 13.35 9.09 26.25
C GLU A 39 14.18 10.14 25.46
N PRO A 40 13.69 11.40 25.33
CA PRO A 40 12.33 11.75 24.93
C PRO A 40 12.31 12.72 23.72
N ALA A 41 11.25 12.59 22.92
CA ALA A 41 10.88 13.50 21.86
C ALA A 41 10.18 14.73 22.48
N LEU A 42 10.71 15.92 22.19
CA LEU A 42 9.99 17.17 22.37
C LEU A 42 9.17 17.46 21.10
N ALA A 43 7.95 17.94 21.33
CA ALA A 43 7.00 18.52 20.37
C ALA A 43 6.34 17.56 19.36
N VAL A 44 5.24 16.92 19.78
CA VAL A 44 4.08 16.68 18.90
C VAL A 44 3.03 17.73 19.26
N THR A 45 3.28 18.97 18.83
CA THR A 45 2.30 20.04 18.63
C THR A 45 3.01 21.12 17.81
N GLY A 46 2.63 21.26 16.54
CA GLY A 46 3.18 22.25 15.61
C GLY A 46 4.35 21.74 14.77
N GLN A 47 4.35 22.09 13.47
CA GLN A 47 5.57 22.05 12.66
C GLN A 47 6.58 23.00 13.31
N VAL A 48 7.49 22.47 14.12
CA VAL A 48 8.67 23.22 14.54
C VAL A 48 9.36 23.67 13.25
N ALA A 49 9.56 24.98 13.09
CA ALA A 49 10.23 25.54 11.92
C ALA A 49 11.55 24.81 11.71
N LYS A 50 11.58 23.94 10.70
CA LYS A 50 12.71 23.06 10.47
C LYS A 50 13.94 23.93 10.16
N ALA A 51 15.08 23.64 10.79
CA ALA A 51 16.30 24.41 10.59
C ALA A 51 16.67 24.49 9.10
N PRO A 52 17.28 25.60 8.63
CA PRO A 52 17.71 25.73 7.24
C PRO A 52 18.65 24.59 6.85
N TYR A 53 18.33 23.89 5.77
CA TYR A 53 19.12 22.76 5.26
C TYR A 53 19.98 23.22 4.06
N ASP A 54 21.24 22.80 4.03
CA ASP A 54 22.19 23.15 2.97
C ASP A 54 22.60 21.89 2.20
N LEU A 55 22.02 21.70 1.03
CA LEU A 55 22.26 20.56 0.15
C LEU A 55 23.74 20.41 -0.23
N THR A 56 24.52 21.48 -0.23
CA THR A 56 25.92 21.41 -0.67
C THR A 56 26.85 20.71 0.32
N ARG A 57 26.38 20.51 1.56
CA ARG A 57 27.10 19.75 2.60
C ARG A 57 27.15 18.24 2.31
N LEU A 58 26.12 17.72 1.62
CA LEU A 58 26.00 16.30 1.26
C LEU A 58 26.15 15.37 2.47
N GLU A 59 25.54 15.71 3.60
CA GLU A 59 25.70 14.95 4.85
C GLU A 59 25.26 13.49 4.67
N ALA A 60 24.03 13.28 4.19
CA ALA A 60 23.48 11.96 3.95
C ALA A 60 24.13 11.26 2.74
N VAL A 61 24.39 11.99 1.66
CA VAL A 61 25.01 11.44 0.44
C VAL A 61 26.42 10.92 0.72
N ASN A 62 27.24 11.67 1.45
CA ASN A 62 28.62 11.25 1.72
C ASN A 62 28.68 10.03 2.64
N GLU A 63 27.88 9.99 3.70
CA GLU A 63 27.81 8.80 4.56
C GLU A 63 27.23 7.60 3.80
N THR A 64 26.23 7.80 2.95
CA THR A 64 25.69 6.73 2.10
C THR A 64 26.76 6.16 1.17
N LEU A 65 27.49 7.00 0.42
CA LEU A 65 28.54 6.56 -0.51
C LEU A 65 29.71 5.87 0.21
N LYS A 66 30.09 6.39 1.37
CA LYS A 66 31.12 5.78 2.24
C LYS A 66 30.71 4.39 2.68
N MET A 67 29.50 4.22 3.20
CA MET A 67 29.00 2.93 3.65
C MET A 67 28.83 1.96 2.47
N ILE A 68 28.38 2.41 1.29
CA ILE A 68 28.34 1.57 0.09
C ILE A 68 29.73 1.04 -0.25
N ARG A 69 30.73 1.91 -0.34
CA ARG A 69 32.12 1.52 -0.63
C ARG A 69 32.67 0.53 0.40
N ASP A 70 32.42 0.78 1.68
CA ASP A 70 33.07 0.06 2.78
C ASP A 70 32.36 -1.25 3.14
N LYS A 71 31.04 -1.31 2.96
CA LYS A 71 30.18 -2.34 3.57
C LYS A 71 29.27 -3.08 2.60
N TYR A 72 29.05 -2.59 1.38
CA TYR A 72 28.10 -3.25 0.48
C TYR A 72 28.55 -4.66 0.06
N VAL A 73 27.58 -5.59 -0.02
CA VAL A 73 27.82 -7.02 -0.21
C VAL A 73 28.48 -7.38 -1.55
N GLU A 74 28.16 -6.67 -2.64
CA GLU A 74 28.62 -6.94 -4.00
C GLU A 74 29.25 -5.69 -4.62
N PRO A 75 30.55 -5.44 -4.40
CA PRO A 75 31.24 -4.24 -4.90
C PRO A 75 31.10 -4.03 -6.41
N ASP A 76 31.00 -5.10 -7.21
CA ASP A 76 30.87 -5.04 -8.67
C ASP A 76 29.54 -4.42 -9.16
N ARG A 77 28.51 -4.40 -8.29
CA ARG A 77 27.25 -3.69 -8.58
C ARG A 77 27.34 -2.19 -8.36
N VAL A 78 28.37 -1.71 -7.66
CA VAL A 78 28.57 -0.29 -7.42
C VAL A 78 29.03 0.35 -8.72
N LYS A 79 28.07 0.95 -9.44
CA LYS A 79 28.30 1.61 -10.72
C LYS A 79 28.05 3.12 -10.58
N PRO A 80 29.10 3.92 -10.32
CA PRO A 80 28.96 5.33 -9.95
C PRO A 80 28.12 6.18 -10.91
N LYS A 81 28.28 5.99 -12.22
CA LYS A 81 27.50 6.72 -13.22
C LYS A 81 26.00 6.36 -13.20
N GLU A 82 25.66 5.07 -13.07
CA GLU A 82 24.27 4.61 -12.95
C GLU A 82 23.64 5.10 -11.64
N MET A 83 24.39 5.06 -10.53
CA MET A 83 23.98 5.60 -9.23
C MET A 83 23.64 7.09 -9.32
N LEU A 84 24.52 7.90 -9.93
CA LEU A 84 24.27 9.33 -10.13
C LEU A 84 22.97 9.55 -10.93
N LEU A 85 22.80 8.87 -12.06
CA LEU A 85 21.63 9.03 -12.91
C LEU A 85 20.34 8.60 -12.19
N SER A 86 20.38 7.51 -11.44
CA SER A 86 19.25 7.04 -10.63
C SER A 86 18.92 7.99 -9.48
N ALA A 87 19.93 8.58 -8.82
CA ALA A 87 19.77 9.61 -7.81
C ALA A 87 19.03 10.83 -8.37
N LEU A 88 19.48 11.33 -9.52
CA LEU A 88 18.82 12.44 -10.22
C LEU A 88 17.41 12.06 -10.67
N ASN A 89 17.20 10.81 -11.12
CA ASN A 89 15.89 10.30 -11.49
C ASN A 89 14.91 10.29 -10.30
N ALA A 90 15.37 9.85 -9.12
CA ALA A 90 14.56 9.88 -7.89
C ALA A 90 14.23 11.32 -7.48
N VAL A 91 15.19 12.23 -7.55
CA VAL A 91 14.95 13.66 -7.28
C VAL A 91 13.90 14.25 -8.23
N GLN A 92 13.96 14.00 -9.54
CA GLN A 92 12.94 14.54 -10.45
C GLN A 92 11.56 13.91 -10.26
N ARG A 93 11.48 12.67 -9.79
CA ARG A 93 10.19 12.03 -9.49
C ARG A 93 9.53 12.70 -8.29
N ASP A 94 10.32 12.98 -7.25
CA ASP A 94 9.82 13.48 -5.98
C ASP A 94 9.72 15.02 -5.96
N VAL A 95 10.48 15.72 -6.83
CA VAL A 95 10.46 17.18 -6.99
C VAL A 95 9.97 17.56 -8.38
N ALA A 96 8.71 17.97 -8.47
CA ALA A 96 8.01 18.24 -9.72
C ALA A 96 8.72 19.27 -10.63
N GLN A 97 9.31 20.33 -10.03
CA GLN A 97 10.01 21.40 -10.73
C GLN A 97 11.31 20.96 -11.41
N VAL A 98 11.87 19.82 -11.02
CA VAL A 98 13.17 19.32 -11.50
C VAL A 98 12.93 18.32 -12.62
N ILE A 99 13.50 18.53 -13.81
CA ILE A 99 13.54 17.49 -14.86
C ILE A 99 14.98 17.16 -15.20
N VAL A 100 15.24 15.87 -15.44
CA VAL A 100 16.56 15.33 -15.75
C VAL A 100 16.49 14.69 -17.13
N LEU A 101 17.18 15.28 -18.10
CA LEU A 101 17.25 14.81 -19.47
C LEU A 101 18.62 14.18 -19.72
N ASN A 102 18.61 12.90 -20.08
CA ASN A 102 19.80 12.08 -20.32
C ASN A 102 19.80 11.56 -21.77
N GLU A 103 19.96 12.50 -22.70
CA GLU A 103 19.99 12.22 -24.15
C GLU A 103 21.42 12.05 -24.69
N ASP A 104 22.41 12.60 -23.96
CA ASP A 104 23.83 12.50 -24.29
C ASP A 104 24.51 11.50 -23.33
N PRO A 105 25.30 10.53 -23.82
CA PRO A 105 26.01 9.61 -22.96
C PRO A 105 27.07 10.29 -22.06
N ASN A 106 27.52 11.49 -22.37
CA ASN A 106 28.60 12.19 -21.67
C ASN A 106 28.10 13.34 -20.78
N GLU A 107 26.87 13.82 -20.96
CA GLU A 107 26.30 14.92 -20.20
C GLU A 107 24.85 14.65 -19.79
N VAL A 108 24.48 15.12 -18.60
CA VAL A 108 23.09 15.17 -18.15
C VAL A 108 22.63 16.62 -18.06
N THR A 109 21.45 16.89 -18.58
CA THR A 109 20.82 18.22 -18.49
C THR A 109 19.85 18.21 -17.32
N VAL A 110 20.08 19.07 -16.33
CA VAL A 110 19.15 19.28 -15.21
C VAL A 110 18.49 20.64 -15.39
N ARG A 111 17.16 20.65 -15.41
CA ARG A 111 16.37 21.88 -15.49
C ARG A 111 15.47 21.99 -14.27
N VAL A 112 15.46 23.18 -13.68
CA VAL A 112 14.57 23.57 -12.58
C VAL A 112 13.76 24.76 -13.07
N GLU A 113 12.45 24.59 -13.19
CA GLU A 113 11.58 25.63 -13.78
C GLU A 113 12.05 26.00 -15.21
N THR A 114 12.47 27.25 -15.40
CA THR A 114 12.99 27.82 -16.65
C THR A 114 14.52 27.83 -16.71
N SER A 115 15.21 27.49 -15.60
CA SER A 115 16.66 27.47 -15.53
C SER A 115 17.19 26.09 -15.88
N GLU A 116 18.17 26.02 -16.78
CA GLU A 116 18.80 24.77 -17.20
C GLU A 116 20.31 24.83 -17.03
N LYS A 117 20.92 23.70 -16.67
CA LYS A 117 22.36 23.54 -16.67
C LYS A 117 22.74 22.10 -17.09
N LYS A 118 23.76 22.00 -17.94
CA LYS A 118 24.37 20.72 -18.31
C LYS A 118 25.49 20.36 -17.34
N PHE A 119 25.61 19.08 -17.06
CA PHE A 119 26.62 18.53 -16.17
C PHE A 119 27.29 17.33 -16.82
N ARG A 120 28.62 17.32 -16.85
CA ARG A 120 29.38 16.19 -17.39
C ARG A 120 29.27 14.95 -16.51
N ILE A 121 29.01 13.80 -17.12
CA ILE A 121 28.89 12.49 -16.46
C ILE A 121 29.89 11.45 -17.01
N ASP A 122 30.65 11.80 -18.04
CA ASP A 122 31.71 10.95 -18.62
C ASP A 122 32.91 10.76 -17.67
N ASN A 123 33.12 11.72 -16.76
CA ASN A 123 34.20 11.69 -15.79
C ASN A 123 33.85 11.00 -14.46
N ILE A 124 32.69 10.33 -14.36
CA ILE A 124 32.24 9.68 -13.13
C ILE A 124 32.76 8.24 -13.09
N GLN A 125 33.85 8.02 -12.35
CA GLN A 125 34.54 6.73 -12.28
C GLN A 125 34.44 6.07 -10.89
N GLY A 126 34.31 6.87 -9.83
CA GLY A 126 34.21 6.41 -8.46
C GLY A 126 33.09 7.05 -7.64
N PRO A 127 32.76 6.51 -6.45
CA PRO A 127 31.74 7.06 -5.55
C PRO A 127 31.96 8.55 -5.20
N TRP A 128 33.21 8.98 -5.06
CA TRP A 128 33.51 10.38 -4.72
C TRP A 128 33.31 11.35 -5.89
N ASP A 129 33.38 10.86 -7.13
CA ASP A 129 32.98 11.66 -8.30
C ASP A 129 31.47 11.89 -8.31
N VAL A 130 30.68 10.91 -7.84
CA VAL A 130 29.23 11.06 -7.63
C VAL A 130 28.95 12.16 -6.60
N SER A 131 29.63 12.13 -5.44
CA SER A 131 29.51 13.19 -4.43
C SER A 131 29.88 14.56 -5.00
N ALA A 132 31.03 14.67 -5.67
CA ALA A 132 31.47 15.93 -6.27
C ALA A 132 30.44 16.46 -7.29
N ARG A 133 29.91 15.58 -8.15
CA ARG A 133 28.92 15.96 -9.16
C ARG A 133 27.57 16.31 -8.55
N LEU A 134 27.10 15.55 -7.57
CA LEU A 134 25.88 15.87 -6.82
C LEU A 134 26.02 17.21 -6.12
N ARG A 135 27.18 17.56 -5.55
CA ARG A 135 27.39 18.89 -4.96
C ARG A 135 27.13 20.02 -5.94
N GLU A 136 27.64 19.89 -7.16
CA GLU A 136 27.43 20.87 -8.23
C GLU A 136 25.96 20.96 -8.66
N VAL A 137 25.31 19.80 -8.83
CA VAL A 137 23.88 19.75 -9.18
C VAL A 137 23.03 20.33 -8.05
N PHE A 138 23.33 19.98 -6.81
CA PHE A 138 22.61 20.44 -5.62
C PHE A 138 22.79 21.92 -5.36
N ALA A 139 23.96 22.49 -5.63
CA ALA A 139 24.13 23.94 -5.62
C ALA A 139 23.21 24.62 -6.64
N PHE A 140 23.02 24.02 -7.82
CA PHE A 140 22.07 24.48 -8.82
C PHE A 140 20.61 24.28 -8.38
N LEU A 141 20.25 23.13 -7.82
CA LEU A 141 18.90 22.86 -7.29
C LEU A 141 18.56 23.85 -6.17
N GLN A 142 19.40 23.94 -5.13
CA GLN A 142 19.22 24.84 -3.99
C GLN A 142 19.02 26.30 -4.41
N LYS A 143 19.81 26.78 -5.38
CA LYS A 143 19.69 28.14 -5.90
C LYS A 143 18.32 28.39 -6.55
N ASN A 144 17.83 27.43 -7.34
CA ASN A 144 16.63 27.60 -8.16
C ASN A 144 15.33 27.13 -7.47
N LEU A 145 15.42 26.30 -6.43
CA LEU A 145 14.30 25.92 -5.57
C LEU A 145 14.08 26.90 -4.41
N ARG A 146 14.94 27.92 -4.26
CA ARG A 146 14.81 28.92 -3.20
C ARG A 146 13.49 29.68 -3.32
N GLY A 147 12.73 29.73 -2.24
CA GLY A 147 11.40 30.35 -2.22
C GLY A 147 10.27 29.45 -2.73
N THR A 148 10.56 28.17 -3.01
CA THR A 148 9.53 27.13 -3.15
C THR A 148 9.23 26.47 -1.80
N GLU A 149 8.18 25.67 -1.74
CA GLU A 149 7.77 24.91 -0.53
C GLU A 149 8.54 23.59 -0.36
N VAL A 150 9.48 23.28 -1.27
CA VAL A 150 10.24 22.01 -1.26
C VAL A 150 11.20 21.97 -0.06
N ASP A 151 11.09 20.93 0.77
CA ASP A 151 12.09 20.65 1.81
C ASP A 151 13.36 20.10 1.17
N LEU A 152 14.46 20.82 1.33
CA LEU A 152 15.73 20.44 0.73
C LEU A 152 16.31 19.13 1.31
N ARG A 153 15.91 18.70 2.52
CA ARG A 153 16.29 17.37 3.02
C ARG A 153 15.75 16.25 2.14
N ASP A 154 14.50 16.37 1.73
CA ASP A 154 13.80 15.34 0.97
C ASP A 154 14.47 15.16 -0.40
N VAL A 155 15.02 16.23 -0.98
CA VAL A 155 15.86 16.16 -2.20
C VAL A 155 17.09 15.29 -1.98
N GLU A 156 17.82 15.47 -0.87
CA GLU A 156 19.00 14.67 -0.58
C GLU A 156 18.66 13.21 -0.26
N TYR A 157 17.60 12.97 0.52
CA TYR A 157 17.16 11.62 0.87
C TYR A 157 16.64 10.86 -0.36
N ALA A 158 15.90 11.52 -1.26
CA ALA A 158 15.49 10.96 -2.54
C ALA A 158 16.70 10.56 -3.39
N ALA A 159 17.74 11.40 -3.44
CA ALA A 159 18.97 11.08 -4.15
C ALA A 159 19.68 9.85 -3.54
N CYS A 160 19.79 9.76 -2.21
CA CYS A 160 20.34 8.60 -1.52
C CYS A 160 19.59 7.31 -1.87
N ASN A 161 18.25 7.33 -1.81
CA ASN A 161 17.43 6.18 -2.16
C ASN A 161 17.54 5.82 -3.65
N GLY A 162 17.60 6.82 -4.54
CA GLY A 162 17.87 6.59 -5.96
C GLY A 162 19.20 5.87 -6.21
N MET A 163 20.27 6.25 -5.49
CA MET A 163 21.55 5.52 -5.54
C MET A 163 21.42 4.09 -5.03
N LEU A 164 20.78 3.88 -3.87
CA LEU A 164 20.66 2.57 -3.23
C LEU A 164 19.81 1.59 -4.05
N HIS A 165 18.76 2.06 -4.73
CA HIS A 165 17.94 1.24 -5.63
C HIS A 165 18.71 0.65 -6.82
N THR A 166 19.88 1.20 -7.17
CA THR A 166 20.74 0.59 -8.20
C THR A 166 21.47 -0.66 -7.71
N LEU A 167 21.57 -0.83 -6.40
CA LEU A 167 22.32 -1.89 -5.77
C LEU A 167 21.45 -3.14 -5.57
N ASP A 168 20.34 -2.96 -4.84
CA ASP A 168 19.38 -4.01 -4.48
C ASP A 168 18.04 -3.39 -3.99
N PRO A 169 16.94 -4.16 -3.91
CA PRO A 169 15.62 -3.65 -3.50
C PRO A 169 15.42 -3.52 -1.98
N HIS A 170 16.40 -3.92 -1.17
CA HIS A 170 16.33 -3.94 0.30
C HIS A 170 17.16 -2.84 0.97
N SER A 171 18.10 -2.23 0.27
CA SER A 171 18.92 -1.13 0.77
C SER A 171 18.16 0.21 0.67
N SER A 172 18.09 0.96 1.76
CA SER A 172 17.31 2.20 1.83
C SER A 172 17.87 3.19 2.85
N PHE A 173 17.76 4.48 2.54
CA PHE A 173 17.97 5.58 3.47
C PHE A 173 16.64 5.88 4.18
N LEU A 174 16.66 5.84 5.51
CA LEU A 174 15.50 6.01 6.37
C LEU A 174 15.52 7.40 6.99
N SER A 175 14.45 8.17 6.80
CA SER A 175 14.22 9.39 7.58
C SER A 175 14.16 9.06 9.08
N PRO A 176 14.33 10.04 9.98
CA PRO A 176 14.20 9.81 11.42
C PRO A 176 12.88 9.14 11.81
N GLU A 177 11.78 9.50 11.15
CA GLU A 177 10.45 8.93 11.35
C GLU A 177 10.38 7.47 10.86
N ALA A 178 10.88 7.19 9.66
CA ALA A 178 10.92 5.84 9.11
C ALA A 178 11.82 4.91 9.95
N TYR A 179 12.95 5.43 10.44
CA TYR A 179 13.84 4.69 11.33
C TYR A 179 13.17 4.38 12.68
N LYS A 180 12.45 5.34 13.26
CA LYS A 180 11.66 5.16 14.48
C LYS A 180 10.61 4.07 14.31
N GLU A 181 9.84 4.07 13.22
CA GLU A 181 8.80 3.05 13.00
C GLU A 181 9.39 1.64 12.84
N MET A 182 10.52 1.52 12.12
CA MET A 182 11.24 0.24 12.00
C MET A 182 11.71 -0.29 13.37
N ASN A 183 12.23 0.58 14.24
CA ASN A 183 12.65 0.19 15.59
C ASN A 183 11.47 -0.26 16.46
N LEU A 184 10.33 0.42 16.38
CA LEU A 184 9.12 0.02 17.09
C LEU A 184 8.66 -1.38 16.66
N SER A 185 8.60 -1.63 15.35
CA SER A 185 8.22 -2.94 14.79
C SER A 185 9.15 -4.09 15.24
N THR A 186 10.48 -3.88 15.19
CA THR A 186 11.48 -4.91 15.54
C THR A 186 11.63 -5.16 17.04
N SER A 187 11.32 -4.16 17.87
CA SER A 187 11.30 -4.32 19.33
C SER A 187 10.14 -5.17 19.84
N GLY A 188 9.02 -5.23 19.08
CA GLY A 188 7.78 -5.88 19.51
C GLY A 188 7.02 -5.11 20.60
N ALA A 189 7.43 -3.89 20.90
CA ALA A 189 6.82 -3.08 21.95
C ALA A 189 6.63 -1.63 21.51
N PHE A 190 5.48 -1.05 21.86
CA PHE A 190 5.21 0.36 21.64
C PHE A 190 4.32 0.94 22.74
N GLY A 191 4.42 2.24 22.99
CA GLY A 191 3.51 2.94 23.88
C GLY A 191 2.14 3.14 23.22
N GLY A 192 1.07 2.64 23.81
CA GLY A 192 -0.28 2.73 23.24
C GLY A 192 -1.35 1.99 24.05
N LEU A 193 -2.42 1.56 23.37
CA LEU A 193 -3.63 1.04 24.01
C LEU A 193 -3.85 -0.46 23.84
N GLY A 194 -3.15 -1.09 22.89
CA GLY A 194 -3.31 -2.51 22.59
C GLY A 194 -4.57 -2.79 21.76
N VAL A 195 -4.73 -2.09 20.65
CA VAL A 195 -5.86 -2.24 19.75
C VAL A 195 -5.40 -2.22 18.29
N VAL A 196 -5.96 -3.13 17.49
CA VAL A 196 -5.83 -3.12 16.02
C VAL A 196 -7.06 -2.41 15.46
N ILE A 197 -6.83 -1.41 14.61
CA ILE A 197 -7.87 -0.57 14.01
C ILE A 197 -7.74 -0.54 12.49
N SER A 198 -8.84 -0.28 11.81
CA SER A 198 -8.91 -0.13 10.35
C SER A 198 -10.11 0.75 9.99
N ILE A 199 -10.11 1.35 8.80
CA ILE A 199 -11.28 2.06 8.29
C ILE A 199 -12.27 1.04 7.71
N ARG A 200 -13.41 0.85 8.37
CA ARG A 200 -14.49 -0.05 7.93
C ARG A 200 -15.80 0.73 7.85
N ASP A 201 -16.56 0.52 6.77
CA ASP A 201 -17.72 1.35 6.44
C ASP A 201 -17.41 2.86 6.59
N GLN A 202 -16.19 3.26 6.18
CA GLN A 202 -15.67 4.62 6.24
C GLN A 202 -15.54 5.24 7.65
N MET A 203 -15.50 4.41 8.69
CA MET A 203 -15.33 4.80 10.09
C MET A 203 -14.11 4.09 10.68
N LEU A 204 -13.38 4.79 11.56
CA LEU A 204 -12.31 4.18 12.34
C LEU A 204 -12.89 3.10 13.25
N THR A 205 -12.53 1.85 12.98
CA THR A 205 -13.19 0.67 13.55
C THR A 205 -12.16 -0.23 14.21
N VAL A 206 -12.47 -0.68 15.43
CA VAL A 206 -11.68 -1.67 16.17
C VAL A 206 -11.85 -3.03 15.50
N LEU A 207 -10.74 -3.59 14.99
CA LEU A 207 -10.71 -4.95 14.48
C LEU A 207 -10.44 -5.96 15.59
N ASN A 208 -9.48 -5.66 16.46
CA ASN A 208 -9.09 -6.57 17.53
C ASN A 208 -8.57 -5.79 18.75
N PRO A 209 -9.32 -5.75 19.87
CA PRO A 209 -8.79 -5.30 21.16
C PRO A 209 -7.95 -6.42 21.78
N MET A 210 -6.69 -6.14 22.08
CA MET A 210 -5.77 -7.16 22.61
C MET A 210 -6.11 -7.48 24.07
N PRO A 211 -6.17 -8.78 24.44
CA PRO A 211 -6.32 -9.17 25.85
C PRO A 211 -5.22 -8.59 26.73
N ASP A 212 -5.53 -8.34 28.01
CA ASP A 212 -4.58 -7.83 29.01
C ASP A 212 -3.91 -6.48 28.66
N THR A 213 -4.49 -5.70 27.76
CA THR A 213 -4.06 -4.33 27.43
C THR A 213 -5.08 -3.28 27.92
N PRO A 214 -4.76 -1.97 27.96
CA PRO A 214 -5.72 -0.94 28.33
C PRO A 214 -7.05 -1.04 27.56
N ALA A 215 -7.01 -1.22 26.24
CA ALA A 215 -8.18 -1.37 25.39
C ALA A 215 -9.02 -2.61 25.77
N GLY A 216 -8.35 -3.77 25.95
CA GLY A 216 -9.00 -5.02 26.33
C GLY A 216 -9.64 -4.95 27.72
N ARG A 217 -8.92 -4.43 28.72
CA ARG A 217 -9.43 -4.27 30.10
C ARG A 217 -10.57 -3.27 30.20
N ALA A 218 -10.57 -2.25 29.35
CA ALA A 218 -11.65 -1.27 29.28
C ALA A 218 -12.93 -1.83 28.61
N GLY A 219 -12.87 -3.02 28.02
CA GLY A 219 -14.03 -3.67 27.41
C GLY A 219 -14.38 -3.15 26.01
N LEU A 220 -13.39 -2.57 25.29
CA LEU A 220 -13.53 -2.36 23.86
C LEU A 220 -13.73 -3.72 23.15
N LYS A 221 -14.53 -3.72 22.09
CA LYS A 221 -14.92 -4.92 21.34
C LYS A 221 -14.65 -4.73 19.86
N ARG A 222 -14.51 -5.86 19.16
CA ARG A 222 -14.48 -5.88 17.69
C ARG A 222 -15.72 -5.19 17.12
N LEU A 223 -15.53 -4.42 16.05
CA LEU A 223 -16.50 -3.54 15.39
C LEU A 223 -16.92 -2.28 16.17
N ASP A 224 -16.32 -2.00 17.31
CA ASP A 224 -16.46 -0.69 17.95
C ASP A 224 -15.99 0.42 17.00
N ARG A 225 -16.80 1.46 16.82
CA ARG A 225 -16.44 2.62 16.01
C ARG A 225 -15.91 3.72 16.92
N ILE A 226 -14.65 4.08 16.73
CA ILE A 226 -14.02 5.20 17.42
C ILE A 226 -14.43 6.47 16.69
N VAL A 227 -15.20 7.33 17.37
CA VAL A 227 -15.73 8.59 16.81
C VAL A 227 -14.97 9.83 17.26
N LYS A 228 -14.22 9.75 18.38
CA LYS A 228 -13.28 10.80 18.81
C LYS A 228 -12.08 10.20 19.54
N ILE A 229 -10.95 10.88 19.46
CA ILE A 229 -9.73 10.64 20.24
C ILE A 229 -9.42 11.95 20.99
N ASN A 230 -9.38 11.89 22.31
CA ASN A 230 -9.46 13.05 23.20
C ASN A 230 -10.65 13.94 22.83
N ASN A 231 -10.37 15.18 22.45
CA ASN A 231 -11.35 16.16 22.00
C ASN A 231 -11.46 16.23 20.47
N GLU A 232 -10.74 15.38 19.74
CA GLU A 232 -10.68 15.44 18.28
C GLU A 232 -11.58 14.39 17.62
N SER A 233 -12.38 14.84 16.66
CA SER A 233 -13.19 13.94 15.82
C SER A 233 -12.31 13.05 14.95
N THR A 234 -12.63 11.76 14.86
CA THR A 234 -11.97 10.82 13.94
C THR A 234 -12.62 10.79 12.55
N LEU A 235 -13.63 11.64 12.32
CA LEU A 235 -14.31 11.73 11.05
C LEU A 235 -13.34 12.19 9.94
N ASN A 236 -13.17 11.36 8.91
CA ASN A 236 -12.19 11.55 7.83
C ASN A 236 -10.72 11.63 8.30
N MET A 237 -10.42 11.22 9.52
CA MET A 237 -9.04 11.13 10.00
C MET A 237 -8.32 9.99 9.25
N PRO A 238 -7.15 10.25 8.62
CA PRO A 238 -6.34 9.20 8.04
C PRO A 238 -5.95 8.16 9.09
N LEU A 239 -5.87 6.88 8.70
CA LEU A 239 -5.56 5.78 9.61
C LEU A 239 -4.25 6.02 10.37
N ASP A 240 -3.20 6.45 9.68
CA ASP A 240 -1.90 6.75 10.28
C ASP A 240 -1.96 7.87 11.31
N ASP A 241 -2.81 8.87 11.08
CA ASP A 241 -3.00 9.96 12.03
C ASP A 241 -3.70 9.46 13.29
N ALA A 242 -4.73 8.63 13.14
CA ALA A 242 -5.36 7.96 14.27
C ALA A 242 -4.38 7.10 15.06
N VAL A 243 -3.52 6.33 14.37
CA VAL A 243 -2.47 5.51 15.01
C VAL A 243 -1.50 6.39 15.79
N ARG A 244 -0.99 7.49 15.21
CA ARG A 244 -0.10 8.43 15.90
C ARG A 244 -0.71 9.01 17.17
N ARG A 245 -2.02 9.29 17.15
CA ARG A 245 -2.75 9.88 18.28
C ARG A 245 -3.08 8.89 19.38
N LEU A 246 -3.38 7.64 19.02
CA LEU A 246 -3.64 6.57 19.99
C LEU A 246 -2.34 6.07 20.64
N ARG A 247 -1.23 6.10 19.90
CA ARG A 247 0.12 5.90 20.44
C ARG A 247 0.57 7.11 21.25
N GLY A 248 1.60 6.91 22.07
CA GLY A 248 2.15 7.95 22.95
C GLY A 248 2.89 7.34 24.12
N ASP A 249 3.46 8.19 24.97
CA ASP A 249 4.31 7.73 26.06
C ASP A 249 3.51 6.94 27.11
N PRO A 250 4.03 5.79 27.59
CA PRO A 250 3.42 5.04 28.66
C PRO A 250 3.16 5.91 29.90
N GLY A 251 2.01 5.72 30.55
CA GLY A 251 1.55 6.51 31.69
C GLY A 251 0.73 7.74 31.32
N THR A 252 0.74 8.18 30.06
CA THR A 252 -0.13 9.28 29.60
C THR A 252 -1.57 8.80 29.36
N ALA A 253 -2.55 9.67 29.59
CA ALA A 253 -3.96 9.36 29.34
C ALA A 253 -4.36 9.66 27.89
N VAL A 254 -5.37 8.94 27.40
CA VAL A 254 -6.11 9.24 26.18
C VAL A 254 -7.56 8.82 26.35
N THR A 255 -8.47 9.65 25.90
CA THR A 255 -9.90 9.35 25.93
C THR A 255 -10.36 8.93 24.55
N VAL A 256 -10.93 7.74 24.42
CA VAL A 256 -11.48 7.26 23.15
C VAL A 256 -12.99 7.23 23.26
N TRP A 257 -13.68 7.94 22.37
CA TRP A 257 -15.14 7.94 22.32
C TRP A 257 -15.62 6.92 21.32
N VAL A 258 -16.48 6.00 21.76
CA VAL A 258 -16.88 4.84 20.98
C VAL A 258 -18.39 4.75 20.85
N THR A 259 -18.85 4.42 19.65
CA THR A 259 -20.22 3.94 19.40
C THR A 259 -20.19 2.45 19.12
N ARG A 260 -21.13 1.71 19.72
CA ARG A 260 -21.28 0.27 19.54
C ARG A 260 -22.70 -0.03 19.07
N ASP A 261 -22.81 -0.53 17.85
CA ASP A 261 -24.08 -0.92 17.24
C ASP A 261 -24.42 -2.39 17.59
N GLY A 262 -25.71 -2.74 17.54
CA GLY A 262 -26.18 -4.12 17.68
C GLY A 262 -26.42 -4.60 19.13
N GLU A 263 -26.48 -5.92 19.30
CA GLU A 263 -26.77 -6.57 20.57
C GLU A 263 -25.64 -6.32 21.59
N GLY A 264 -25.97 -5.69 22.72
CA GLY A 264 -24.98 -5.23 23.71
C GLY A 264 -24.34 -3.86 23.41
N GLY A 265 -24.86 -3.13 22.42
CA GLY A 265 -24.56 -1.73 22.14
C GLY A 265 -25.26 -0.73 23.07
N TRP A 266 -25.00 0.56 22.88
CA TRP A 266 -25.62 1.67 23.63
C TRP A 266 -25.94 2.85 22.70
N GLN A 267 -26.82 3.75 23.16
CA GLN A 267 -27.17 4.95 22.39
C GLN A 267 -26.08 6.03 22.52
N GLY A 268 -25.61 6.54 21.38
CA GLY A 268 -24.63 7.63 21.29
C GLY A 268 -23.19 7.23 21.65
N PRO A 269 -22.24 8.18 21.56
CA PRO A 269 -20.84 7.93 21.92
C PRO A 269 -20.65 7.77 23.44
N LYS A 270 -19.82 6.81 23.86
CA LYS A 270 -19.38 6.62 25.24
C LYS A 270 -17.87 6.81 25.35
N ALA A 271 -17.43 7.57 26.34
CA ALA A 271 -16.00 7.80 26.60
C ALA A 271 -15.36 6.61 27.32
N PHE A 272 -14.15 6.26 26.90
CA PHE A 272 -13.24 5.33 27.54
C PHE A 272 -11.93 6.07 27.82
N GLU A 273 -11.68 6.41 29.08
CA GLU A 273 -10.40 6.95 29.49
C GLU A 273 -9.41 5.81 29.69
N LEU A 274 -8.32 5.85 28.94
CA LEU A 274 -7.33 4.79 28.87
C LEU A 274 -5.96 5.38 29.19
N THR A 275 -5.21 4.72 30.06
CA THR A 275 -3.80 5.03 30.27
C THR A 275 -2.98 4.24 29.26
N ARG A 276 -2.13 4.93 28.49
CA ARG A 276 -1.20 4.29 27.57
C ARG A 276 -0.22 3.42 28.35
N GLU A 277 0.06 2.24 27.84
CA GLU A 277 1.01 1.31 28.43
C GLU A 277 2.01 0.86 27.36
N VAL A 278 3.08 0.21 27.80
CA VAL A 278 3.95 -0.53 26.89
C VAL A 278 3.19 -1.75 26.41
N ILE A 279 2.67 -1.67 25.20
CA ILE A 279 1.97 -2.75 24.52
C ILE A 279 3.00 -3.69 23.95
N LYS A 280 2.95 -4.95 24.39
CA LYS A 280 3.77 -6.02 23.84
C LYS A 280 2.96 -6.75 22.79
N VAL A 281 3.38 -6.64 21.54
CA VAL A 281 2.82 -7.43 20.45
C VAL A 281 3.46 -8.81 20.54
N ARG A 282 2.66 -9.82 20.89
CA ARG A 282 3.16 -11.18 20.91
C ARG A 282 3.50 -11.61 19.49
N SER A 283 4.75 -12.00 19.30
CA SER A 283 5.24 -12.60 18.07
C SER A 283 4.87 -14.08 17.96
N VAL A 284 4.62 -14.74 19.11
CA VAL A 284 4.27 -16.16 19.19
C VAL A 284 2.83 -16.36 19.69
N GLU A 285 2.07 -17.18 18.98
CA GLU A 285 0.80 -17.75 19.41
C GLU A 285 0.92 -19.27 19.53
N SER A 286 0.22 -19.89 20.47
CA SER A 286 0.34 -21.32 20.70
C SER A 286 -0.95 -21.98 21.17
N ARG A 287 -1.19 -23.22 20.72
CA ARG A 287 -2.35 -24.02 21.11
C ARG A 287 -1.97 -25.49 21.19
N ALA A 288 -2.62 -26.23 22.11
CA ALA A 288 -2.54 -27.69 22.12
C ALA A 288 -3.57 -28.23 21.11
N LEU A 289 -3.11 -29.09 20.21
CA LEU A 289 -3.95 -29.84 19.27
C LEU A 289 -4.13 -31.28 19.78
N ASP A 290 -5.15 -31.95 19.25
CA ASP A 290 -5.40 -33.37 19.53
C ASP A 290 -4.20 -34.25 19.17
N GLY A 291 -4.09 -35.40 19.84
CA GLY A 291 -2.99 -36.34 19.63
C GLY A 291 -1.68 -35.94 20.33
N GLY A 292 -1.70 -34.93 21.21
CA GLY A 292 -0.52 -34.44 21.92
C GLY A 292 0.39 -33.58 21.06
N ILE A 293 -0.15 -32.91 20.04
CA ILE A 293 0.60 -32.07 19.11
C ILE A 293 0.55 -30.61 19.58
N ALA A 294 1.71 -29.97 19.68
CA ALA A 294 1.80 -28.53 19.86
C ALA A 294 1.57 -27.81 18.53
N TYR A 295 0.80 -26.73 18.53
CA TYR A 295 0.77 -25.75 17.46
C TYR A 295 1.40 -24.46 17.96
N VAL A 296 2.37 -23.95 17.22
CA VAL A 296 3.01 -22.67 17.49
C VAL A 296 3.07 -21.86 16.20
N ARG A 297 2.46 -20.68 16.19
CA ARG A 297 2.57 -19.71 15.10
C ARG A 297 3.55 -18.62 15.48
N LEU A 298 4.55 -18.38 14.63
CA LEU A 298 5.47 -17.27 14.78
C LEU A 298 5.17 -16.24 13.68
N LYS A 299 4.60 -15.08 14.07
CA LYS A 299 4.14 -14.05 13.13
C LYS A 299 5.28 -13.19 12.58
N THR A 300 6.32 -12.96 13.38
CA THR A 300 7.49 -12.15 13.03
C THR A 300 8.65 -12.46 14.00
N PHE A 301 9.87 -12.09 13.65
CA PHE A 301 11.06 -12.26 14.48
C PHE A 301 11.45 -10.94 15.17
N GLN A 302 10.94 -10.76 16.39
CA GLN A 302 11.19 -9.61 17.26
C GLN A 302 12.16 -9.97 18.37
N ALA A 303 12.67 -8.96 19.08
CA ALA A 303 13.62 -9.15 20.18
C ALA A 303 13.15 -10.14 21.27
N THR A 304 11.83 -10.31 21.46
CA THR A 304 11.23 -11.21 22.45
C THR A 304 10.88 -12.60 21.94
N SER A 305 10.96 -12.86 20.63
CA SER A 305 10.38 -14.06 20.01
C SER A 305 10.93 -15.38 20.56
N THR A 306 12.23 -15.47 20.81
CA THR A 306 12.81 -16.70 21.39
C THR A 306 12.24 -16.99 22.78
N ALA A 307 12.12 -15.96 23.63
CA ALA A 307 11.60 -16.12 24.98
C ALA A 307 10.09 -16.43 24.98
N GLU A 308 9.34 -15.85 24.05
CA GLU A 308 7.92 -16.15 23.87
C GLU A 308 7.70 -17.59 23.37
N LEU A 309 8.58 -18.09 22.48
CA LEU A 309 8.56 -19.49 22.05
C LEU A 309 8.84 -20.45 23.20
N ASP A 310 9.86 -20.16 24.01
CA ASP A 310 10.18 -20.96 25.21
C ASP A 310 8.97 -21.03 26.15
N ALA A 311 8.37 -19.89 26.47
CA ALA A 311 7.19 -19.81 27.33
C ALA A 311 5.98 -20.56 26.74
N ALA A 312 5.78 -20.48 25.43
CA ALA A 312 4.72 -21.21 24.74
C ALA A 312 4.92 -22.73 24.84
N LEU A 313 6.12 -23.23 24.55
CA LEU A 313 6.44 -24.65 24.64
C LEU A 313 6.38 -25.17 26.07
N ASP A 314 6.88 -24.41 27.06
CA ASP A 314 6.75 -24.72 28.48
C ASP A 314 5.28 -24.83 28.90
N GLY A 315 4.46 -23.85 28.52
CA GLY A 315 3.03 -23.84 28.83
C GLY A 315 2.26 -25.00 28.20
N LEU A 316 2.67 -25.45 27.01
CA LEU A 316 2.09 -26.62 26.35
C LEU A 316 2.54 -27.94 27.01
N ARG A 317 3.82 -28.05 27.38
CA ARG A 317 4.35 -29.21 28.12
C ARG A 317 3.71 -29.38 29.50
N ALA A 318 3.42 -28.29 30.18
CA ALA A 318 2.72 -28.31 31.46
C ALA A 318 1.30 -28.90 31.35
N LYS A 319 0.68 -28.88 30.16
CA LYS A 319 -0.65 -29.44 29.90
C LYS A 319 -0.61 -30.91 29.47
N GLY A 320 0.54 -31.42 29.05
CA GLY A 320 0.71 -32.80 28.62
C GLY A 320 2.02 -33.05 27.87
N HIS A 321 2.39 -34.31 27.74
CA HIS A 321 3.58 -34.69 26.99
C HIS A 321 3.41 -34.39 25.49
N LEU A 322 4.32 -33.60 24.94
CA LEU A 322 4.33 -33.27 23.51
C LEU A 322 4.84 -34.46 22.70
N LYS A 323 4.00 -34.94 21.78
CA LYS A 323 4.33 -36.01 20.83
C LYS A 323 4.79 -35.48 19.49
N GLY A 324 4.60 -34.19 19.21
CA GLY A 324 5.02 -33.52 17.98
C GLY A 324 4.69 -32.03 18.00
N LEU A 325 5.17 -31.29 16.99
CA LEU A 325 4.99 -29.85 16.86
C LEU A 325 4.67 -29.46 15.41
N VAL A 326 3.70 -28.57 15.26
CA VAL A 326 3.46 -27.79 14.05
C VAL A 326 3.98 -26.37 14.30
N LEU A 327 5.04 -25.98 13.60
CA LEU A 327 5.62 -24.63 13.63
C LEU A 327 5.14 -23.86 12.40
N ASP A 328 4.28 -22.87 12.58
CA ASP A 328 3.67 -22.13 11.50
C ASP A 328 4.38 -20.79 11.25
N LEU A 329 5.05 -20.69 10.10
CA LEU A 329 5.76 -19.52 9.60
C LEU A 329 5.05 -18.87 8.41
N ARG A 330 3.82 -19.31 8.07
CA ARG A 330 3.08 -18.77 6.92
C ARG A 330 2.81 -17.28 7.13
N GLY A 331 3.08 -16.48 6.10
CA GLY A 331 2.88 -15.03 6.13
C GLY A 331 3.89 -14.26 6.96
N ASN A 332 4.92 -14.90 7.52
CA ASN A 332 5.94 -14.23 8.34
C ASN A 332 7.07 -13.68 7.44
N PRO A 333 7.18 -12.35 7.27
CA PRO A 333 8.17 -11.72 6.38
C PRO A 333 9.59 -11.74 6.96
N GLY A 334 9.79 -12.32 8.14
CA GLY A 334 11.07 -12.43 8.84
C GLY A 334 11.20 -11.45 10.00
N GLY A 335 12.40 -10.86 10.14
CA GLY A 335 12.78 -9.98 11.23
C GLY A 335 14.23 -10.21 11.65
N LEU A 336 14.53 -10.16 12.95
CA LEU A 336 15.89 -10.22 13.47
C LEU A 336 16.55 -11.59 13.22
N LEU A 337 17.67 -11.60 12.48
CA LEU A 337 18.47 -12.80 12.21
C LEU A 337 18.91 -13.52 13.48
N ASP A 338 19.29 -12.78 14.53
CA ASP A 338 19.71 -13.39 15.80
C ASP A 338 18.59 -14.20 16.46
N GLN A 339 17.34 -13.73 16.33
CA GLN A 339 16.17 -14.44 16.86
C GLN A 339 15.88 -15.69 16.02
N ALA A 340 16.04 -15.60 14.70
CA ALA A 340 15.95 -16.77 13.83
C ALA A 340 16.95 -17.86 14.22
N ALA A 341 18.21 -17.45 14.45
CA ALA A 341 19.26 -18.38 14.85
C ALA A 341 18.98 -19.03 16.21
N ARG A 342 18.58 -18.25 17.21
CA ARG A 342 18.23 -18.77 18.54
C ARG A 342 17.02 -19.70 18.50
N ILE A 343 16.00 -19.38 17.70
CA ILE A 343 14.83 -20.24 17.54
C ILE A 343 15.21 -21.55 16.87
N ALA A 344 16.05 -21.54 15.83
CA ALA A 344 16.54 -22.77 15.22
C ALA A 344 17.40 -23.61 16.19
N ASP A 345 18.24 -22.96 17.02
CA ASP A 345 19.05 -23.59 18.07
C ASP A 345 18.18 -24.35 19.11
N LYS A 346 16.93 -23.93 19.33
CA LYS A 346 15.99 -24.67 20.21
C LYS A 346 15.63 -26.05 19.68
N PHE A 347 15.73 -26.29 18.38
CA PHE A 347 15.32 -27.55 17.78
C PHE A 347 16.49 -28.39 17.26
N LEU A 348 17.70 -27.83 17.22
CA LEU A 348 18.91 -28.48 16.71
C LEU A 348 19.89 -28.76 17.85
N ALA A 349 20.43 -29.98 17.90
CA ALA A 349 21.42 -30.37 18.90
C ALA A 349 22.85 -30.02 18.46
N ASP A 350 23.10 -30.09 17.16
CA ASP A 350 24.35 -29.71 16.50
C ASP A 350 24.06 -29.21 15.08
N GLY A 351 25.12 -28.90 14.33
CA GLY A 351 25.02 -28.45 12.94
C GLY A 351 25.09 -26.92 12.77
N VAL A 352 25.25 -26.52 11.51
CA VAL A 352 25.17 -25.10 11.11
C VAL A 352 23.70 -24.72 11.06
N ILE A 353 23.37 -23.53 11.53
CA ILE A 353 22.03 -22.95 11.40
C ILE A 353 21.99 -22.06 10.16
N VAL A 354 22.94 -21.12 10.08
CA VAL A 354 23.08 -20.19 8.97
C VAL A 354 24.52 -19.75 8.86
N SER A 355 25.00 -19.58 7.63
CA SER A 355 26.28 -18.95 7.34
C SER A 355 26.01 -17.61 6.65
N THR A 356 26.63 -16.53 7.09
CA THR A 356 26.61 -15.25 6.40
C THR A 356 27.95 -15.04 5.69
N VAL A 357 27.90 -14.54 4.47
CA VAL A 357 29.06 -14.29 3.62
C VAL A 357 28.93 -12.88 3.05
N GLY A 358 29.83 -11.99 3.45
CA GLY A 358 29.92 -10.62 2.96
C GLY A 358 31.31 -10.31 2.42
N ALA A 359 31.40 -9.38 1.49
CA ALA A 359 32.68 -8.96 0.91
C ALA A 359 33.62 -8.35 1.97
N SER A 360 33.10 -7.51 2.86
CA SER A 360 33.84 -6.85 3.94
C SER A 360 33.76 -7.58 5.29
N GLU A 361 32.65 -8.28 5.54
CA GLU A 361 32.41 -8.99 6.80
C GLU A 361 33.05 -10.39 6.84
N GLY A 362 33.46 -10.93 5.69
CA GLY A 362 33.99 -12.28 5.59
C GLY A 362 32.88 -13.34 5.75
N ARG A 363 33.23 -14.50 6.32
CA ARG A 363 32.29 -15.59 6.58
C ARG A 363 32.08 -15.75 8.08
N GLU A 364 30.83 -15.67 8.53
CA GLU A 364 30.42 -15.95 9.91
C GLU A 364 29.40 -17.09 9.92
N GLU A 365 29.57 -18.07 10.80
CA GLU A 365 28.62 -19.18 10.97
C GLU A 365 27.96 -19.11 12.35
N LYS A 366 26.62 -19.19 12.37
CA LYS A 366 25.86 -19.49 13.58
C LYS A 366 25.59 -20.99 13.62
N ARG A 367 26.00 -21.64 14.71
CA ARG A 367 25.89 -23.09 14.93
C ARG A 367 25.03 -23.39 16.14
N ALA A 368 24.36 -24.53 16.11
CA ALA A 368 23.61 -25.03 17.25
C ALA A 368 24.55 -25.39 18.40
N LYS A 369 24.08 -25.20 19.63
CA LYS A 369 24.89 -25.35 20.85
C LYS A 369 24.66 -26.68 21.55
N GLY A 370 23.44 -27.23 21.51
CA GLY A 370 23.07 -28.54 22.06
C GLY A 370 22.35 -28.54 23.43
N PRO A 371 22.80 -27.78 24.45
CA PRO A 371 22.07 -27.70 25.71
C PRO A 371 20.68 -27.08 25.56
N GLY A 372 19.66 -27.79 26.08
CA GLY A 372 18.29 -27.30 26.09
C GLY A 372 17.52 -27.44 24.77
N THR A 373 18.06 -28.23 23.83
CA THR A 373 17.34 -28.60 22.59
C THR A 373 16.06 -29.38 22.92
N GLU A 374 14.98 -29.07 22.20
CA GLU A 374 13.70 -29.76 22.31
C GLU A 374 13.83 -31.25 21.97
N PRO A 375 13.05 -32.13 22.64
CA PRO A 375 13.04 -33.55 22.36
C PRO A 375 12.83 -33.89 20.88
N SER A 376 13.35 -35.03 20.44
CA SER A 376 13.29 -35.50 19.05
C SER A 376 11.89 -36.00 18.63
N TYR A 377 10.81 -35.32 19.05
CA TYR A 377 9.49 -35.52 18.48
C TYR A 377 9.43 -34.98 17.03
N PRO A 378 8.52 -35.48 16.18
CA PRO A 378 8.34 -34.98 14.82
C PRO A 378 7.94 -33.51 14.78
N ILE A 379 8.52 -32.75 13.84
CA ILE A 379 8.19 -31.34 13.59
C ILE A 379 7.74 -31.19 12.15
N VAL A 380 6.61 -30.52 11.96
CA VAL A 380 6.16 -30.01 10.65
C VAL A 380 6.26 -28.49 10.68
N VAL A 381 6.94 -27.90 9.70
CA VAL A 381 7.02 -26.44 9.53
C VAL A 381 6.12 -26.02 8.39
N LEU A 382 5.12 -25.19 8.68
CA LEU A 382 4.26 -24.60 7.66
C LEU A 382 4.88 -23.31 7.11
N VAL A 383 4.96 -23.20 5.78
CA VAL A 383 5.52 -22.03 5.08
C VAL A 383 4.62 -21.59 3.92
N SER A 384 4.75 -20.33 3.49
CA SER A 384 4.08 -19.82 2.31
C SER A 384 4.98 -18.91 1.48
N GLY A 385 4.52 -18.47 0.30
CA GLY A 385 5.23 -17.50 -0.55
C GLY A 385 5.59 -16.17 0.13
N ASN A 386 4.92 -15.84 1.23
CA ASN A 386 5.18 -14.64 2.04
C ASN A 386 6.11 -14.94 3.25
N SER A 387 6.49 -16.19 3.48
CA SER A 387 7.54 -16.53 4.43
C SER A 387 8.88 -16.06 3.86
N ALA A 388 9.58 -15.14 4.52
CA ALA A 388 10.80 -14.54 3.99
C ALA A 388 11.92 -14.39 5.04
N SER A 389 13.17 -14.26 4.59
CA SER A 389 14.33 -13.89 5.42
C SER A 389 14.50 -14.79 6.66
N ALA A 390 14.35 -14.26 7.88
CA ALA A 390 14.45 -15.03 9.13
C ALA A 390 13.58 -16.31 9.16
N SER A 391 12.38 -16.28 8.55
CA SER A 391 11.52 -17.47 8.40
C SER A 391 12.20 -18.56 7.56
N GLU A 392 12.89 -18.14 6.50
CA GLU A 392 13.60 -19.03 5.59
C GLU A 392 14.91 -19.56 6.21
N ILE A 393 15.55 -18.77 7.08
CA ILE A 393 16.66 -19.24 7.91
C ILE A 393 16.20 -20.39 8.80
N VAL A 394 15.09 -20.24 9.54
CA VAL A 394 14.56 -21.31 10.40
C VAL A 394 14.15 -22.52 9.56
N ALA A 395 13.34 -22.32 8.50
CA ALA A 395 12.90 -23.42 7.66
C ALA A 395 14.08 -24.16 7.00
N GLY A 396 15.05 -23.43 6.45
CA GLY A 396 16.26 -24.00 5.84
C GLY A 396 17.15 -24.71 6.85
N ALA A 397 17.33 -24.14 8.04
CA ALA A 397 18.12 -24.76 9.12
C ALA A 397 17.51 -26.09 9.57
N LEU A 398 16.20 -26.14 9.80
CA LEU A 398 15.52 -27.35 10.24
C LEU A 398 15.42 -28.40 9.12
N LYS A 399 15.22 -27.95 7.87
CA LYS A 399 15.17 -28.83 6.70
C LYS A 399 16.52 -29.51 6.44
N ASN A 400 17.58 -28.72 6.34
CA ASN A 400 18.88 -29.21 5.86
C ASN A 400 19.71 -29.91 6.95
N ASN A 401 19.33 -29.79 8.22
CA ASN A 401 19.83 -30.65 9.31
C ASN A 401 18.89 -31.84 9.61
N ASP A 402 17.99 -32.20 8.67
CA ASP A 402 17.05 -33.33 8.77
C ASP A 402 16.18 -33.36 10.05
N ARG A 403 15.85 -32.18 10.59
CA ARG A 403 15.12 -32.02 11.84
C ARG A 403 13.60 -31.92 11.68
N ALA A 404 13.12 -31.35 10.58
CA ALA A 404 11.69 -31.10 10.36
C ALA A 404 11.29 -31.29 8.90
N VAL A 405 10.03 -31.69 8.69
CA VAL A 405 9.39 -31.74 7.37
C VAL A 405 8.78 -30.36 7.06
N ILE A 406 9.10 -29.80 5.90
CA ILE A 406 8.58 -28.50 5.46
C ILE A 406 7.34 -28.70 4.57
N VAL A 407 6.24 -28.02 4.88
CA VAL A 407 4.94 -28.17 4.20
C VAL A 407 4.37 -26.80 3.85
N GLY A 408 3.74 -26.66 2.68
CA GLY A 408 3.08 -25.42 2.26
C GLY A 408 3.50 -25.01 0.85
N SER A 409 3.79 -23.73 0.60
CA SER A 409 4.30 -23.28 -0.71
C SER A 409 5.74 -22.78 -0.63
N GLN A 410 6.44 -22.79 -1.77
CA GLN A 410 7.82 -22.29 -1.85
C GLN A 410 7.89 -20.84 -1.35
N THR A 411 8.88 -20.57 -0.48
CA THR A 411 9.04 -19.29 0.20
C THR A 411 9.54 -18.16 -0.71
N PHE A 412 9.60 -16.94 -0.17
CA PHE A 412 9.84 -15.72 -0.94
C PHE A 412 11.20 -15.67 -1.67
N GLY A 413 12.27 -16.18 -1.05
CA GLY A 413 13.61 -16.24 -1.61
C GLY A 413 14.53 -15.10 -1.24
N LYS A 414 14.36 -14.44 -0.09
CA LYS A 414 15.24 -13.35 0.33
C LYS A 414 16.43 -13.92 1.10
N GLY A 415 17.55 -14.11 0.42
CA GLY A 415 18.83 -14.62 0.93
C GLY A 415 19.84 -13.54 1.35
N SER A 416 19.41 -12.30 1.59
CA SER A 416 20.28 -11.16 1.92
C SER A 416 20.14 -10.69 3.37
N VAL A 417 21.21 -10.11 3.92
CA VAL A 417 21.28 -9.56 5.28
C VAL A 417 21.55 -8.07 5.22
N GLN A 418 20.65 -7.29 5.83
CA GLN A 418 20.83 -5.85 5.99
C GLN A 418 21.34 -5.50 7.39
N LEU A 419 22.27 -4.56 7.45
CA LEU A 419 22.66 -3.87 8.68
C LEU A 419 22.07 -2.47 8.68
N VAL A 420 21.63 -2.01 9.85
CA VAL A 420 21.13 -0.66 10.06
C VAL A 420 22.21 0.15 10.75
N PHE A 421 22.67 1.20 10.08
CA PHE A 421 23.57 2.20 10.61
C PHE A 421 22.73 3.37 11.13
N PRO A 422 22.57 3.52 12.45
CA PRO A 422 21.80 4.62 13.03
C PRO A 422 22.59 5.93 12.98
N ASP A 423 21.87 7.04 13.20
CA ASP A 423 22.45 8.37 13.42
C ASP A 423 23.45 8.81 12.33
N VAL A 424 23.15 8.50 11.06
CA VAL A 424 24.00 8.87 9.91
C VAL A 424 23.88 10.34 9.52
N THR A 425 22.93 11.08 10.12
CA THR A 425 22.84 12.54 10.06
C THR A 425 22.56 13.13 11.44
N ALA A 426 22.74 14.45 11.58
CA ALA A 426 22.45 15.20 12.81
C ALA A 426 20.99 15.05 13.30
N GLU A 427 20.04 14.84 12.39
CA GLU A 427 18.62 14.62 12.68
C GLU A 427 18.28 13.18 13.08
N LYS A 428 19.28 12.29 13.19
CA LYS A 428 19.13 10.86 13.54
C LYS A 428 18.44 10.02 12.46
N ALA A 429 18.71 10.33 11.19
CA ALA A 429 18.38 9.43 10.09
C ALA A 429 19.22 8.13 10.18
N ALA A 430 18.82 7.08 9.47
CA ALA A 430 19.54 5.81 9.44
C ALA A 430 19.74 5.30 8.01
N LEU A 431 20.80 4.53 7.80
CA LEU A 431 21.04 3.80 6.55
C LEU A 431 20.84 2.31 6.79
N LYS A 432 19.93 1.69 6.03
CA LYS A 432 19.78 0.23 5.98
C LYS A 432 20.47 -0.27 4.71
N LEU A 433 21.52 -1.08 4.86
CA LEU A 433 22.37 -1.50 3.73
C LEU A 433 22.58 -3.01 3.74
N THR A 434 22.52 -3.65 2.58
CA THR A 434 22.85 -5.07 2.42
C THR A 434 24.36 -5.29 2.51
N ILE A 435 24.80 -6.03 3.54
CA ILE A 435 26.23 -6.26 3.84
C ILE A 435 26.70 -7.69 3.58
N ALA A 436 25.76 -8.64 3.57
CA ALA A 436 26.05 -10.06 3.38
C ALA A 436 24.89 -10.78 2.69
N GLN A 437 25.20 -11.91 2.07
CA GLN A 437 24.21 -12.94 1.73
C GLN A 437 24.28 -14.05 2.77
N TYR A 438 23.18 -14.75 3.03
CA TYR A 438 23.18 -15.90 3.91
C TYR A 438 22.93 -17.21 3.14
N LEU A 439 23.55 -18.27 3.65
CA LEU A 439 23.48 -19.63 3.14
C LEU A 439 22.86 -20.52 4.23
N THR A 440 21.94 -21.37 3.80
CA THR A 440 21.39 -22.44 4.62
C THR A 440 22.41 -23.58 4.78
N PRO A 441 22.21 -24.52 5.72
CA PRO A 441 23.17 -25.61 5.94
C PRO A 441 23.42 -26.40 4.66
N GLY A 442 24.68 -26.79 4.43
CA GLY A 442 25.13 -27.35 3.15
C GLY A 442 25.57 -26.29 2.12
N ASP A 443 25.76 -25.03 2.54
CA ASP A 443 26.19 -23.91 1.68
C ASP A 443 25.20 -23.60 0.53
N ILE A 444 23.92 -23.89 0.75
CA ILE A 444 22.85 -23.67 -0.22
C ILE A 444 22.33 -22.23 -0.11
N SER A 445 22.41 -21.47 -1.20
CA SER A 445 21.78 -20.16 -1.28
C SER A 445 20.31 -20.30 -1.66
N ILE A 446 19.45 -19.53 -0.99
CA ILE A 446 18.03 -19.40 -1.31
C ILE A 446 17.70 -18.08 -2.02
N GLN A 447 18.70 -17.23 -2.28
CA GLN A 447 18.49 -15.92 -2.91
C GLN A 447 17.84 -16.08 -4.30
N GLY A 448 16.69 -15.43 -4.49
CA GLY A 448 15.89 -15.52 -5.73
C GLY A 448 15.13 -16.86 -5.92
N VAL A 449 15.27 -17.80 -4.98
CA VAL A 449 14.70 -19.15 -5.08
C VAL A 449 13.72 -19.43 -3.94
N GLY A 450 14.15 -19.24 -2.69
CA GLY A 450 13.42 -19.64 -1.50
C GLY A 450 13.68 -21.10 -1.08
N VAL A 451 13.20 -21.44 0.10
CA VAL A 451 13.12 -22.80 0.62
C VAL A 451 11.96 -23.51 -0.09
N THR A 452 12.27 -24.50 -0.92
CA THR A 452 11.26 -25.42 -1.45
C THR A 452 10.68 -26.24 -0.29
N PRO A 453 9.36 -26.42 -0.14
CA PRO A 453 8.80 -27.37 0.82
C PRO A 453 9.15 -28.82 0.46
N ASP A 454 9.10 -29.73 1.42
CA ASP A 454 9.13 -31.16 1.14
C ASP A 454 7.79 -31.64 0.57
N ILE A 455 6.68 -31.11 1.10
CA ILE A 455 5.31 -31.34 0.62
C ILE A 455 4.72 -30.00 0.18
N GLU A 456 4.54 -29.80 -1.12
CA GLU A 456 3.88 -28.61 -1.66
C GLU A 456 2.36 -28.74 -1.52
N LEU A 457 1.70 -27.76 -0.90
CA LEU A 457 0.25 -27.68 -0.80
C LEU A 457 -0.30 -26.73 -1.86
N ASP A 458 -1.25 -27.23 -2.64
CA ASP A 458 -1.84 -26.54 -3.80
C ASP A 458 -3.37 -26.46 -3.62
N PRO A 459 -3.91 -25.32 -3.15
CA PRO A 459 -5.36 -25.15 -2.98
C PRO A 459 -6.07 -25.08 -4.33
N MET A 460 -7.09 -25.92 -4.51
CA MET A 460 -7.96 -25.92 -5.68
C MET A 460 -9.36 -25.45 -5.31
N THR A 461 -9.90 -24.49 -6.04
CA THR A 461 -11.28 -24.04 -5.91
C THR A 461 -12.02 -24.17 -7.23
N VAL A 462 -13.14 -24.87 -7.17
CA VAL A 462 -14.10 -24.98 -8.26
C VAL A 462 -15.14 -23.89 -8.06
N ASP A 463 -15.05 -22.84 -8.86
CA ASP A 463 -15.95 -21.70 -8.88
C ASP A 463 -16.09 -21.21 -10.31
N GLU A 464 -17.31 -21.11 -10.85
CA GLU A 464 -17.54 -20.64 -12.22
C GLU A 464 -17.02 -19.21 -12.46
N LEU A 465 -16.93 -18.40 -11.40
CA LEU A 465 -16.48 -17.01 -11.49
C LEU A 465 -14.99 -16.84 -11.22
N GLU A 466 -14.41 -17.68 -10.36
CA GLU A 466 -13.01 -17.58 -9.90
C GLU A 466 -12.36 -18.97 -9.83
N MET A 467 -12.40 -19.70 -10.95
CA MET A 467 -11.80 -21.02 -11.10
C MET A 467 -10.29 -20.96 -10.87
N ASP A 468 -9.79 -21.90 -10.07
CA ASP A 468 -8.38 -21.98 -9.70
C ASP A 468 -8.04 -23.43 -9.33
N LEU A 469 -7.56 -24.19 -10.31
CA LEU A 469 -7.22 -25.61 -10.19
C LEU A 469 -5.72 -25.86 -10.36
N THR A 470 -4.92 -24.81 -10.49
CA THR A 470 -3.49 -24.91 -10.82
C THR A 470 -2.63 -24.15 -9.84
N VAL A 471 -1.40 -24.63 -9.65
CA VAL A 471 -0.36 -23.88 -8.95
C VAL A 471 -0.01 -22.63 -9.76
N GLN A 472 -0.76 -21.57 -9.54
CA GLN A 472 -0.36 -20.24 -9.95
C GLN A 472 0.71 -19.75 -8.98
N LYS A 473 1.96 -19.69 -9.46
CA LYS A 473 3.11 -19.19 -8.69
C LYS A 473 3.11 -17.66 -8.70
N ASP A 474 1.95 -17.06 -8.40
CA ASP A 474 1.62 -15.69 -8.82
C ASP A 474 1.89 -14.65 -7.72
N GLY A 475 2.46 -15.10 -6.60
CA GLY A 475 3.06 -14.20 -5.62
C GLY A 475 4.35 -13.57 -6.16
N ILE A 476 4.56 -12.29 -5.88
CA ILE A 476 5.87 -11.65 -6.07
C ILE A 476 6.89 -12.43 -5.27
N ARG A 477 8.00 -12.79 -5.91
CA ARG A 477 9.17 -13.38 -5.24
C ARG A 477 10.35 -12.44 -5.34
N GLU A 478 11.41 -12.74 -4.59
CA GLU A 478 12.65 -11.97 -4.63
C GLU A 478 13.18 -11.79 -6.06
N ARG A 479 13.15 -12.85 -6.88
CA ARG A 479 13.60 -12.82 -8.29
C ARG A 479 12.79 -11.92 -9.22
N ASP A 480 11.58 -11.55 -8.80
CA ASP A 480 10.68 -10.68 -9.55
C ASP A 480 10.88 -9.20 -9.19
N LEU A 481 11.72 -8.91 -8.18
CA LEU A 481 12.10 -7.54 -7.82
C LEU A 481 13.22 -7.02 -8.73
N SER A 482 13.10 -5.74 -9.09
CA SER A 482 14.13 -4.99 -9.79
C SER A 482 15.43 -4.96 -8.99
N ALA A 483 16.56 -5.10 -9.67
CA ALA A 483 17.89 -5.14 -9.07
C ALA A 483 18.11 -6.22 -7.99
N HIS A 484 17.27 -7.26 -7.89
CA HIS A 484 17.48 -8.34 -6.92
C HIS A 484 18.90 -8.94 -7.01
N LEU A 485 19.41 -9.39 -5.86
CA LEU A 485 20.71 -10.07 -5.80
C LEU A 485 20.61 -11.48 -6.37
N SER A 486 21.72 -12.01 -6.87
CA SER A 486 21.83 -13.40 -7.31
C SER A 486 22.98 -14.10 -6.60
N ASN A 487 23.03 -15.43 -6.67
CA ASN A 487 24.10 -16.20 -6.05
C ASN A 487 24.44 -17.41 -6.91
N ALA A 488 25.73 -17.65 -7.18
CA ALA A 488 26.17 -18.80 -7.95
C ALA A 488 25.86 -20.15 -7.26
N ARG A 489 25.68 -20.14 -5.93
CA ARG A 489 25.25 -21.29 -5.12
C ARG A 489 23.74 -21.36 -4.95
N ALA A 490 22.97 -20.53 -5.66
CA ALA A 490 21.53 -20.70 -5.74
C ALA A 490 21.27 -22.02 -6.46
N ALA A 491 20.83 -23.02 -5.71
CA ALA A 491 20.40 -24.26 -6.33
C ALA A 491 19.24 -23.94 -7.29
N ALA A 492 19.19 -24.58 -8.47
CA ALA A 492 17.93 -24.64 -9.19
C ALA A 492 16.88 -25.12 -8.21
N ALA A 493 15.77 -24.38 -8.05
CA ALA A 493 14.74 -24.68 -7.06
C ALA A 493 14.51 -26.20 -7.02
N GLY A 494 14.86 -26.82 -5.89
CA GLY A 494 14.62 -28.25 -5.72
C GLY A 494 13.14 -28.51 -5.98
N LYS A 495 12.79 -29.65 -6.57
CA LYS A 495 11.38 -30.03 -6.69
C LYS A 495 10.90 -30.51 -5.30
N PRO A 496 9.64 -30.22 -4.92
CA PRO A 496 9.08 -30.85 -3.73
C PRO A 496 9.09 -32.37 -3.90
N SER A 497 9.19 -33.10 -2.79
CA SER A 497 9.10 -34.57 -2.81
C SER A 497 7.68 -35.02 -3.11
N GLU A 498 6.69 -34.30 -2.59
CA GLU A 498 5.27 -34.57 -2.77
C GLU A 498 4.52 -33.28 -3.12
N VAL A 499 3.43 -33.40 -3.87
CA VAL A 499 2.49 -32.29 -4.12
C VAL A 499 1.10 -32.75 -3.72
N VAL A 500 0.50 -32.11 -2.72
CA VAL A 500 -0.86 -32.37 -2.27
C VAL A 500 -1.75 -31.24 -2.75
N ARG A 501 -2.58 -31.58 -3.74
CA ARG A 501 -3.67 -30.71 -4.16
C ARG A 501 -4.86 -30.93 -3.27
N TYR A 502 -5.47 -29.86 -2.78
CA TYR A 502 -6.59 -29.98 -1.85
C TYR A 502 -7.77 -29.09 -2.21
N GLN A 503 -8.98 -29.47 -1.80
CA GLN A 503 -10.15 -28.66 -2.05
C GLN A 503 -10.22 -27.48 -1.07
N LEU A 504 -10.16 -26.26 -1.60
CA LEU A 504 -10.58 -25.06 -0.89
C LEU A 504 -11.94 -24.65 -1.45
N THR A 505 -13.00 -24.72 -0.65
CA THR A 505 -14.33 -24.33 -1.15
C THR A 505 -14.39 -22.83 -1.43
N SER A 506 -15.25 -22.40 -2.36
CA SER A 506 -15.42 -20.96 -2.66
C SER A 506 -15.82 -20.15 -1.43
N ALA A 507 -16.66 -20.73 -0.56
CA ALA A 507 -17.08 -20.11 0.70
C ALA A 507 -15.89 -19.94 1.66
N ASP A 508 -15.04 -20.96 1.79
CA ASP A 508 -13.87 -20.90 2.67
C ASP A 508 -12.83 -19.92 2.15
N ARG A 509 -12.59 -19.90 0.83
CA ARG A 509 -11.72 -18.93 0.16
C ARG A 509 -12.16 -17.50 0.43
N GLU A 510 -13.46 -17.21 0.30
CA GLU A 510 -14.03 -15.90 0.59
C GLU A 510 -13.93 -15.54 2.07
N ALA A 511 -14.23 -16.48 2.97
CA ALA A 511 -14.08 -16.28 4.40
C ALA A 511 -12.63 -15.98 4.80
N MET A 512 -11.65 -16.63 4.15
CA MET A 512 -10.23 -16.34 4.32
C MET A 512 -9.86 -14.93 3.83
N ARG A 513 -10.39 -14.49 2.68
CA ARG A 513 -10.21 -13.12 2.17
C ARG A 513 -10.79 -12.07 3.12
N ASP A 514 -12.01 -12.29 3.64
CA ASP A 514 -12.67 -11.38 4.59
C ASP A 514 -11.90 -11.25 5.92
N ARG A 515 -11.23 -12.32 6.36
CA ARG A 515 -10.35 -12.33 7.53
C ARG A 515 -8.96 -11.72 7.30
N GLY A 516 -8.59 -11.40 6.04
CA GLY A 516 -7.28 -10.81 5.73
C GLY A 516 -6.10 -11.72 6.08
N GLY A 517 -6.28 -13.05 6.02
CA GLY A 517 -5.22 -14.01 6.33
C GLY A 517 -5.09 -14.39 7.82
N ASP A 518 -5.98 -13.90 8.69
CA ASP A 518 -6.10 -14.43 10.04
C ASP A 518 -6.68 -15.86 10.03
N ILE A 519 -6.08 -16.69 10.88
CA ILE A 519 -6.48 -18.07 11.06
C ILE A 519 -7.82 -18.08 11.81
N ASP A 520 -8.71 -18.94 11.36
CA ASP A 520 -9.99 -19.16 12.03
C ASP A 520 -9.78 -19.67 13.47
N GLU A 521 -10.53 -19.12 14.44
CA GLU A 521 -10.34 -19.45 15.87
C GLU A 521 -10.49 -20.96 16.16
N ASP A 522 -11.31 -21.67 15.37
CA ASP A 522 -11.56 -23.10 15.53
C ASP A 522 -10.69 -23.97 14.60
N PHE A 523 -9.83 -23.36 13.77
CA PHE A 523 -9.00 -24.03 12.76
C PHE A 523 -9.79 -24.88 11.75
N ALA A 524 -11.11 -24.74 11.69
CA ALA A 524 -11.97 -25.59 10.87
C ALA A 524 -11.65 -25.46 9.37
N LEU A 525 -11.26 -24.24 8.97
CA LEU A 525 -11.04 -23.86 7.57
C LEU A 525 -9.60 -24.08 7.11
N ASP A 526 -8.66 -24.36 8.02
CA ASP A 526 -7.23 -24.40 7.71
C ASP A 526 -6.78 -25.85 7.43
N PHE A 527 -6.94 -26.28 6.18
CA PHE A 527 -6.43 -27.58 5.73
C PHE A 527 -4.93 -27.77 6.04
N PRO A 528 -4.02 -26.81 5.74
CA PRO A 528 -2.60 -26.96 6.08
C PRO A 528 -2.33 -27.30 7.55
N ILE A 529 -3.01 -26.66 8.51
CA ILE A 529 -2.85 -26.97 9.94
C ILE A 529 -3.33 -28.39 10.25
N ARG A 530 -4.53 -28.76 9.78
CA ARG A 530 -5.10 -30.10 10.04
C ARG A 530 -4.22 -31.19 9.44
N PHE A 531 -3.74 -30.99 8.22
CA PHE A 531 -2.84 -31.89 7.52
C PHE A 531 -1.48 -32.00 8.24
N ALA A 532 -0.86 -30.88 8.63
CA ALA A 532 0.39 -30.88 9.38
C ALA A 532 0.28 -31.58 10.73
N ARG A 533 -0.84 -31.39 11.45
CA ARG A 533 -1.12 -32.11 12.70
C ARG A 533 -1.16 -33.62 12.47
N GLU A 534 -1.83 -34.08 11.42
CA GLU A 534 -1.95 -35.51 11.10
C GLU A 534 -0.63 -36.14 10.66
N LEU A 535 0.21 -35.40 9.93
CA LEU A 535 1.56 -35.85 9.64
C LEU A 535 2.37 -35.97 10.94
N ALA A 536 2.33 -34.97 11.81
CA ALA A 536 3.08 -34.97 13.06
C ALA A 536 2.69 -36.13 14.01
N THR A 537 1.43 -36.58 14.01
CA THR A 537 1.00 -37.75 14.81
C THR A 537 1.44 -39.09 14.23
N ARG A 538 1.68 -39.17 12.92
CA ARG A 538 2.03 -40.42 12.20
C ARG A 538 3.52 -40.61 11.99
N MET A 539 4.28 -39.52 11.94
CA MET A 539 5.74 -39.59 11.74
C MET A 539 6.44 -40.23 12.95
N PRO A 540 7.43 -41.11 12.73
CA PRO A 540 8.21 -41.68 13.81
C PRO A 540 9.14 -40.62 14.45
N PRO A 541 9.23 -40.54 15.79
CA PRO A 541 10.18 -39.67 16.47
C PRO A 541 11.62 -40.16 16.27
N SER A 542 12.60 -39.29 16.54
CA SER A 542 14.04 -39.60 16.48
C SER A 542 14.51 -40.20 15.14
N THR A 543 13.79 -39.90 14.06
CA THR A 543 14.00 -40.46 12.73
C THR A 543 14.36 -39.33 11.77
N PRO A 544 15.36 -39.49 10.87
CA PRO A 544 15.71 -38.46 9.90
C PRO A 544 14.53 -38.08 9.00
N ARG A 545 14.41 -36.79 8.67
CA ARG A 545 13.34 -36.21 7.84
C ARG A 545 12.94 -37.04 6.61
N ILE A 546 13.89 -37.50 5.80
CA ILE A 546 13.59 -38.28 4.58
C ILE A 546 12.91 -39.63 4.91
N GLN A 547 13.30 -40.26 6.03
CA GLN A 547 12.66 -41.49 6.49
C GLN A 547 11.29 -41.23 7.10
N GLN A 548 11.10 -40.09 7.78
CA GLN A 548 9.78 -39.65 8.23
C GLN A 548 8.83 -39.44 7.05
N LEU A 549 9.25 -38.76 5.98
CA LEU A 549 8.48 -38.59 4.76
C LEU A 549 8.05 -39.92 4.13
N ARG A 550 8.98 -40.88 4.03
CA ARG A 550 8.67 -42.22 3.52
C ARG A 550 7.65 -42.95 4.40
N ALA A 551 7.73 -42.79 5.72
CA ALA A 551 6.80 -43.44 6.66
C ALA A 551 5.36 -42.92 6.55
N VAL A 552 5.15 -41.73 6.00
CA VAL A 552 3.82 -41.11 5.83
C VAL A 552 3.38 -40.98 4.37
N HIS A 553 4.18 -41.47 3.41
CA HIS A 553 3.91 -41.35 1.97
C HIS A 553 2.52 -41.89 1.58
N ASP A 554 2.17 -43.11 2.01
CA ASP A 554 0.85 -43.70 1.70
C ASP A 554 -0.31 -42.85 2.24
N HIS A 555 -0.14 -42.20 3.39
CA HIS A 555 -1.13 -41.28 3.95
C HIS A 555 -1.23 -39.99 3.14
N ILE A 556 -0.10 -39.44 2.70
CA ILE A 556 -0.05 -38.25 1.82
C ILE A 556 -0.78 -38.55 0.51
N GLU A 557 -0.50 -39.69 -0.12
CA GLU A 557 -1.19 -40.12 -1.35
C GLU A 557 -2.69 -40.30 -1.13
N GLN A 558 -3.08 -40.94 -0.02
CA GLN A 558 -4.48 -41.16 0.31
C GLN A 558 -5.22 -39.83 0.44
N VAL A 559 -4.68 -38.89 1.23
CA VAL A 559 -5.27 -37.55 1.41
C VAL A 559 -5.36 -36.83 0.07
N GLY A 560 -4.30 -36.86 -0.75
CA GLY A 560 -4.32 -36.25 -2.09
C GLY A 560 -5.40 -36.82 -3.00
N LYS A 561 -5.59 -38.16 -3.00
CA LYS A 561 -6.65 -38.83 -3.77
C LYS A 561 -8.05 -38.45 -3.27
N GLU A 562 -8.24 -38.40 -1.95
CA GLU A 562 -9.52 -38.00 -1.34
C GLU A 562 -9.88 -36.56 -1.70
N GLU A 563 -8.94 -35.63 -1.59
CA GLU A 563 -9.18 -34.22 -1.91
C GLU A 563 -9.40 -33.97 -3.41
N LEU A 564 -8.63 -34.63 -4.29
CA LEU A 564 -8.87 -34.59 -5.73
C LEU A 564 -10.23 -35.19 -6.11
N GLY A 565 -10.68 -36.22 -5.38
CA GLY A 565 -12.02 -36.76 -5.52
C GLY A 565 -13.11 -35.73 -5.22
N LYS A 566 -12.91 -34.88 -4.20
CA LYS A 566 -13.83 -33.77 -3.89
C LYS A 566 -13.84 -32.71 -4.98
N VAL A 567 -12.68 -32.33 -5.50
CA VAL A 567 -12.56 -31.38 -6.63
C VAL A 567 -13.27 -31.92 -7.88
N ALA A 568 -13.04 -33.20 -8.22
CA ALA A 568 -13.71 -33.85 -9.34
C ALA A 568 -15.24 -33.92 -9.14
N ALA A 569 -15.71 -34.14 -7.91
CA ALA A 569 -17.13 -34.13 -7.59
C ALA A 569 -17.76 -32.74 -7.78
N GLU A 570 -17.08 -31.65 -7.42
CA GLU A 570 -17.56 -30.29 -7.70
C GLU A 570 -17.55 -29.97 -9.20
N LEU A 571 -16.49 -30.35 -9.93
CA LEU A 571 -16.42 -30.18 -11.38
C LEU A 571 -17.54 -30.95 -12.10
N ALA A 572 -17.89 -32.15 -11.62
CA ALA A 572 -19.01 -32.91 -12.15
C ALA A 572 -20.36 -32.19 -12.00
N LYS A 573 -20.55 -31.39 -10.93
CA LYS A 573 -21.75 -30.53 -10.77
C LYS A 573 -21.81 -29.44 -11.85
N LEU A 574 -20.66 -29.03 -12.41
CA LEU A 574 -20.54 -28.10 -13.54
C LEU A 574 -20.58 -28.82 -14.91
N GLY A 575 -20.82 -30.14 -14.94
CA GLY A 575 -20.82 -30.94 -16.18
C GLY A 575 -19.43 -31.24 -16.73
N VAL A 576 -18.37 -31.06 -15.92
CA VAL A 576 -16.98 -31.33 -16.32
C VAL A 576 -16.55 -32.71 -15.82
N ASP A 577 -16.25 -33.61 -16.76
CA ASP A 577 -15.62 -34.90 -16.48
C ASP A 577 -14.10 -34.72 -16.34
N TRP A 578 -13.60 -34.85 -15.10
CA TRP A 578 -12.18 -34.66 -14.74
C TRP A 578 -11.39 -35.97 -14.57
N SER A 579 -11.84 -37.05 -15.21
CA SER A 579 -11.17 -38.35 -15.18
C SER A 579 -9.75 -38.33 -15.76
N ASP A 580 -8.88 -39.18 -15.19
CA ASP A 580 -7.54 -39.45 -15.73
C ASP A 580 -7.59 -40.17 -17.08
N ALA A 581 -6.55 -39.96 -17.90
CA ALA A 581 -6.32 -40.78 -19.09
C ALA A 581 -5.97 -42.23 -18.66
N PRO A 582 -6.45 -43.26 -19.36
CA PRO A 582 -6.04 -44.65 -19.08
C PRO A 582 -4.52 -44.82 -19.21
N GLU A 583 -3.88 -45.62 -18.34
CA GLU A 583 -2.41 -45.80 -18.31
C GLU A 583 -1.81 -46.15 -19.69
N ALA A 584 -2.51 -46.96 -20.49
CA ALA A 584 -2.08 -47.34 -21.84
C ALA A 584 -1.98 -46.16 -22.84
N ALA A 585 -2.62 -45.02 -22.56
CA ALA A 585 -2.58 -43.81 -23.39
C ALA A 585 -1.41 -42.86 -23.03
N THR A 586 -0.67 -43.14 -21.95
CA THR A 586 0.35 -42.21 -21.39
C THR A 586 1.79 -42.51 -21.78
N THR A 587 2.05 -43.51 -22.64
CA THR A 587 3.42 -43.81 -23.08
C THR A 587 3.99 -42.70 -23.97
N ALA A 588 5.09 -42.08 -23.53
CA ALA A 588 5.76 -40.94 -24.19
C ALA A 588 6.17 -41.16 -25.67
N ALA A 589 6.19 -42.40 -26.15
CA ALA A 589 6.52 -42.73 -27.54
C ALA A 589 5.40 -42.41 -28.55
N ALA A 590 4.14 -42.25 -28.11
CA ALA A 590 3.00 -41.98 -29.00
C ALA A 590 2.71 -40.48 -29.23
N THR A 591 3.20 -39.60 -28.36
CA THR A 591 2.81 -38.17 -28.29
C THR A 591 3.79 -37.21 -28.97
N ALA A 592 5.04 -37.61 -29.24
CA ALA A 592 6.10 -36.69 -29.66
C ALA A 592 6.08 -36.28 -31.16
N ALA A 593 5.24 -36.90 -32.00
CA ALA A 593 5.21 -36.66 -33.45
C ALA A 593 3.83 -36.37 -34.06
N ALA A 594 2.75 -36.37 -33.26
CA ALA A 594 1.39 -36.15 -33.74
C ALA A 594 0.99 -34.66 -33.60
N LYS A 595 0.47 -34.05 -34.67
CA LYS A 595 -0.17 -32.73 -34.59
C LYS A 595 -1.46 -32.85 -33.78
N SER A 596 -1.75 -31.85 -32.95
CA SER A 596 -3.04 -31.78 -32.24
C SER A 596 -4.19 -31.78 -33.25
N GLU A 597 -5.19 -32.65 -33.04
CA GLU A 597 -6.43 -32.74 -33.83
C GLU A 597 -7.58 -31.95 -33.15
N LEU A 598 -7.23 -31.04 -32.23
CA LEU A 598 -8.17 -30.17 -31.54
C LEU A 598 -8.28 -28.82 -32.26
N ASP A 599 -9.49 -28.49 -32.73
CA ASP A 599 -9.80 -27.16 -33.25
C ASP A 599 -10.23 -26.26 -32.09
N VAL A 600 -9.60 -25.10 -31.97
CA VAL A 600 -9.87 -24.13 -30.91
C VAL A 600 -10.40 -22.83 -31.51
N LYS A 601 -11.52 -22.34 -30.96
CA LYS A 601 -12.07 -21.01 -31.23
C LYS A 601 -12.13 -20.20 -29.95
N VAL A 602 -11.62 -18.96 -29.99
CA VAL A 602 -11.72 -17.99 -28.90
C VAL A 602 -12.59 -16.82 -29.32
N GLU A 603 -13.49 -16.39 -28.44
CA GLU A 603 -14.33 -15.22 -28.61
C GLU A 603 -14.69 -14.61 -27.25
N THR A 604 -15.32 -13.44 -27.25
CA THR A 604 -15.96 -12.90 -26.05
C THR A 604 -17.46 -12.84 -26.24
N ASP A 605 -18.22 -12.65 -25.16
CA ASP A 605 -19.65 -12.31 -25.24
C ASP A 605 -19.92 -10.90 -25.78
N ARG A 606 -18.88 -10.08 -25.99
CA ARG A 606 -18.98 -8.72 -26.53
C ARG A 606 -18.61 -8.66 -28.02
N PRO A 607 -19.34 -7.86 -28.82
CA PRO A 607 -18.94 -7.60 -30.20
C PRO A 607 -17.57 -6.93 -30.23
N ASN A 608 -16.71 -7.34 -31.18
CA ASN A 608 -15.33 -6.86 -31.34
C ASN A 608 -14.43 -7.01 -30.10
N ALA A 609 -14.84 -7.81 -29.10
CA ALA A 609 -14.17 -7.90 -27.80
C ALA A 609 -14.01 -6.53 -27.09
N GLU A 610 -14.94 -5.60 -27.29
CA GLU A 610 -14.93 -4.29 -26.64
C GLU A 610 -15.91 -4.24 -25.45
N VAL A 611 -15.44 -3.74 -24.32
CA VAL A 611 -16.24 -3.55 -23.09
C VAL A 611 -16.03 -2.16 -22.52
N VAL A 612 -17.10 -1.58 -21.95
CA VAL A 612 -17.02 -0.33 -21.20
C VAL A 612 -16.70 -0.65 -19.74
N ALA A 613 -15.80 0.13 -19.13
CA ALA A 613 -15.55 0.07 -17.70
C ALA A 613 -16.86 0.07 -16.88
N GLY A 614 -16.92 -0.74 -15.83
CA GLY A 614 -18.14 -1.03 -15.05
C GLY A 614 -19.02 -2.14 -15.60
N GLN A 615 -18.81 -2.62 -16.83
CA GLN A 615 -19.60 -3.71 -17.41
C GLN A 615 -18.90 -5.09 -17.28
N PRO A 616 -19.66 -6.20 -17.24
CA PRO A 616 -19.09 -7.55 -17.29
C PRO A 616 -18.60 -7.90 -18.69
N MET A 617 -17.58 -8.75 -18.80
CA MET A 617 -17.16 -9.38 -20.05
C MET A 617 -16.80 -10.83 -19.77
N GLU A 618 -17.14 -11.74 -20.68
CA GLU A 618 -16.89 -13.17 -20.54
C GLU A 618 -16.05 -13.66 -21.73
N LEU A 619 -14.92 -14.30 -21.44
CA LEU A 619 -14.14 -15.05 -22.40
C LEU A 619 -14.81 -16.40 -22.66
N LYS A 620 -14.98 -16.75 -23.94
CA LYS A 620 -15.54 -18.03 -24.38
C LYS A 620 -14.52 -18.73 -25.25
N VAL A 621 -14.13 -19.93 -24.84
CA VAL A 621 -13.26 -20.79 -25.63
C VAL A 621 -13.98 -22.07 -25.93
N THR A 622 -14.07 -22.41 -27.21
CA THR A 622 -14.72 -23.63 -27.71
C THR A 622 -13.67 -24.54 -28.33
N VAL A 623 -13.65 -25.79 -27.90
CA VAL A 623 -12.72 -26.80 -28.40
C VAL A 623 -13.51 -27.97 -28.99
N LYS A 624 -13.17 -28.34 -30.22
CA LYS A 624 -13.71 -29.52 -30.90
C LYS A 624 -12.60 -30.54 -31.09
N ASN A 625 -12.87 -31.78 -30.69
CA ASN A 625 -11.96 -32.89 -30.96
C ASN A 625 -12.31 -33.51 -32.32
N ASN A 626 -11.50 -33.23 -33.35
CA ASN A 626 -11.63 -33.89 -34.66
C ASN A 626 -10.87 -35.21 -34.75
N GLY A 627 -10.16 -35.57 -33.68
CA GLY A 627 -9.37 -36.78 -33.63
C GLY A 627 -10.19 -38.03 -33.37
N LYS A 628 -9.50 -39.17 -33.42
CA LYS A 628 -10.11 -40.50 -33.23
C LYS A 628 -10.10 -40.98 -31.79
N GLN A 629 -9.38 -40.30 -30.90
CA GLN A 629 -9.24 -40.67 -29.49
C GLN A 629 -9.79 -39.56 -28.57
N PRO A 630 -10.36 -39.91 -27.41
CA PRO A 630 -10.73 -38.93 -26.40
C PRO A 630 -9.49 -38.22 -25.84
N VAL A 631 -9.60 -36.93 -25.55
CA VAL A 631 -8.62 -36.18 -24.74
C VAL A 631 -9.15 -36.02 -23.32
N TYR A 632 -8.24 -35.96 -22.34
CA TYR A 632 -8.56 -35.93 -20.92
C TYR A 632 -7.96 -34.70 -20.25
N ARG A 633 -8.66 -34.19 -19.23
CA ARG A 633 -8.26 -33.02 -18.43
C ARG A 633 -7.78 -31.82 -19.27
N LEU A 634 -8.43 -31.56 -20.40
CA LEU A 634 -8.14 -30.37 -21.18
C LEU A 634 -8.50 -29.13 -20.35
N ARG A 635 -7.55 -28.21 -20.25
CA ARG A 635 -7.73 -26.88 -19.67
C ARG A 635 -7.03 -25.82 -20.50
N GLY A 636 -7.49 -24.57 -20.35
CA GLY A 636 -6.84 -23.37 -20.86
C GLY A 636 -6.53 -22.40 -19.72
N THR A 637 -5.44 -21.65 -19.84
CA THR A 637 -5.08 -20.55 -18.92
C THR A 637 -4.77 -19.31 -19.74
N THR A 638 -5.27 -18.16 -19.31
CA THR A 638 -4.99 -16.88 -19.99
C THR A 638 -3.65 -16.28 -19.57
N GLU A 639 -2.95 -15.63 -20.50
CA GLU A 639 -1.76 -14.81 -20.29
C GLU A 639 -2.06 -13.40 -20.85
N SER A 640 -1.94 -12.36 -20.02
CA SER A 640 -2.17 -10.96 -20.41
C SER A 640 -1.39 -9.96 -19.55
N ASP A 641 -1.01 -8.81 -20.13
CA ASP A 641 -0.46 -7.67 -19.38
C ASP A 641 -1.51 -6.97 -18.48
N ASN A 642 -2.78 -7.36 -18.58
CA ASN A 642 -3.87 -6.83 -17.76
C ASN A 642 -4.29 -7.86 -16.71
N LEU A 643 -4.08 -7.52 -15.43
CA LEU A 643 -4.37 -8.38 -14.29
C LEU A 643 -5.84 -8.85 -14.21
N TYR A 644 -6.78 -8.11 -14.79
CA TYR A 644 -8.19 -8.52 -14.83
C TYR A 644 -8.45 -9.64 -15.85
N PHE A 645 -7.51 -9.86 -16.77
CA PHE A 645 -7.58 -10.78 -17.90
C PHE A 645 -6.57 -11.93 -17.79
N ASP A 646 -5.52 -11.73 -17.01
CA ASP A 646 -4.46 -12.71 -16.76
C ASP A 646 -4.93 -13.83 -15.85
N SER A 647 -4.27 -14.99 -15.94
CA SER A 647 -4.43 -16.09 -14.98
C SER A 647 -5.86 -16.63 -14.83
N LYS A 648 -6.73 -16.48 -15.85
CA LYS A 648 -8.09 -17.04 -15.87
C LYS A 648 -8.06 -18.47 -16.37
N GLU A 649 -8.68 -19.38 -15.63
CA GLU A 649 -8.75 -20.79 -15.98
C GLU A 649 -10.05 -21.15 -16.73
N LEU A 650 -9.90 -21.97 -17.77
CA LEU A 650 -10.96 -22.48 -18.64
C LEU A 650 -10.91 -24.00 -18.62
N ILE A 651 -11.89 -24.63 -17.95
CA ILE A 651 -11.84 -26.07 -17.68
C ILE A 651 -12.83 -26.83 -18.58
N PHE A 652 -12.31 -27.73 -19.42
CA PHE A 652 -13.11 -28.52 -20.37
C PHE A 652 -13.28 -29.97 -19.91
N GLY A 653 -12.26 -30.52 -19.27
CA GLY A 653 -12.20 -31.92 -18.86
C GLY A 653 -12.04 -32.86 -20.05
N LYS A 654 -12.72 -34.00 -20.03
CA LYS A 654 -12.71 -34.99 -21.11
C LYS A 654 -13.48 -34.52 -22.33
N ILE A 655 -12.91 -34.67 -23.54
CA ILE A 655 -13.59 -34.43 -24.82
C ILE A 655 -13.46 -35.66 -25.71
N GLY A 656 -14.58 -36.32 -25.99
CA GLY A 656 -14.63 -37.48 -26.87
C GLY A 656 -14.43 -37.14 -28.36
N PRO A 657 -14.10 -38.13 -29.21
CA PRO A 657 -14.04 -37.95 -30.66
C PRO A 657 -15.30 -37.31 -31.24
N GLY A 658 -15.15 -36.27 -32.04
CA GLY A 658 -16.25 -35.49 -32.63
C GLY A 658 -17.00 -34.56 -31.67
N GLN A 659 -16.72 -34.62 -30.36
CA GLN A 659 -17.38 -33.78 -29.36
C GLN A 659 -16.83 -32.35 -29.40
N THR A 660 -17.71 -31.39 -29.13
CA THR A 660 -17.36 -29.98 -28.91
C THR A 660 -17.70 -29.60 -27.46
N LYS A 661 -16.79 -28.90 -26.78
CA LYS A 661 -17.04 -28.32 -25.46
C LYS A 661 -16.66 -26.84 -25.45
N THR A 662 -17.37 -26.07 -24.64
CA THR A 662 -17.10 -24.65 -24.43
C THR A 662 -16.87 -24.40 -22.94
N ALA A 663 -15.77 -23.73 -22.62
CA ALA A 663 -15.49 -23.21 -21.30
C ALA A 663 -15.58 -21.69 -21.31
N LYS A 664 -15.90 -21.12 -20.15
CA LYS A 664 -16.12 -19.69 -19.95
C LYS A 664 -15.32 -19.21 -18.77
N ALA A 665 -14.83 -17.97 -18.85
CA ALA A 665 -14.20 -17.30 -17.72
C ALA A 665 -14.58 -15.82 -17.74
N PRO A 666 -15.05 -15.24 -16.62
CA PRO A 666 -15.27 -13.81 -16.55
C PRO A 666 -13.93 -13.05 -16.60
N LEU A 667 -13.91 -12.01 -17.42
CA LEU A 667 -12.84 -11.03 -17.50
C LEU A 667 -13.22 -9.85 -16.60
N GLY A 668 -12.41 -9.56 -15.59
CA GLY A 668 -12.74 -8.57 -14.57
C GLY A 668 -12.41 -9.00 -13.14
N TRP A 669 -12.84 -8.14 -12.21
CA TRP A 669 -12.80 -8.35 -10.77
C TRP A 669 -14.17 -8.80 -10.26
N CYS A 670 -14.20 -9.84 -9.43
CA CYS A 670 -15.44 -10.40 -8.89
C CYS A 670 -15.75 -9.81 -7.51
N GLU A 671 -16.96 -9.28 -7.37
CA GLU A 671 -17.46 -8.67 -6.13
C GLU A 671 -18.86 -9.18 -5.80
N VAL A 672 -19.28 -8.97 -4.55
CA VAL A 672 -20.65 -9.24 -4.12
C VAL A 672 -21.49 -8.00 -4.40
N GLU A 673 -22.56 -8.16 -5.17
CA GLU A 673 -23.40 -7.05 -5.64
C GLU A 673 -23.99 -6.28 -4.44
N GLY A 674 -23.73 -4.96 -4.40
CA GLY A 674 -24.22 -4.07 -3.33
C GLY A 674 -23.45 -4.15 -1.99
N ARG A 675 -22.40 -4.96 -1.90
CA ARG A 675 -21.52 -5.02 -0.73
C ARG A 675 -20.24 -4.25 -1.02
N LYS A 676 -20.04 -3.14 -0.32
CA LYS A 676 -18.82 -2.32 -0.45
C LYS A 676 -17.62 -3.04 0.17
N VAL A 677 -16.44 -2.81 -0.41
CA VAL A 677 -15.16 -3.23 0.16
C VAL A 677 -15.03 -2.62 1.56
N GLY A 678 -14.54 -3.43 2.52
CA GLY A 678 -14.40 -3.00 3.91
C GLY A 678 -15.71 -2.97 4.71
N SER A 679 -16.80 -3.55 4.20
CA SER A 679 -18.05 -3.61 4.97
C SER A 679 -17.95 -4.48 6.22
N THR A 680 -18.54 -4.02 7.33
CA THR A 680 -18.62 -4.78 8.59
C THR A 680 -19.79 -5.77 8.62
N ARG A 681 -20.71 -5.70 7.65
CA ARG A 681 -21.89 -6.58 7.60
C ARG A 681 -21.48 -8.01 7.21
N PRO A 682 -21.90 -9.04 7.96
CA PRO A 682 -21.70 -10.43 7.54
C PRO A 682 -22.31 -10.69 6.16
N ARG A 683 -21.60 -11.47 5.34
CA ARG A 683 -22.11 -11.89 4.02
C ARG A 683 -23.21 -12.92 4.22
N LYS A 684 -24.27 -12.84 3.43
CA LYS A 684 -25.28 -13.92 3.38
C LYS A 684 -24.90 -14.91 2.28
N ALA A 685 -25.10 -16.20 2.52
CA ALA A 685 -24.69 -17.27 1.60
C ALA A 685 -25.31 -17.15 0.20
N ASN A 686 -26.45 -16.47 0.07
CA ASN A 686 -27.18 -16.29 -1.19
C ASN A 686 -26.94 -14.94 -1.88
N GLU A 687 -26.00 -14.12 -1.40
CA GLU A 687 -25.69 -12.85 -2.06
C GLU A 687 -25.02 -13.11 -3.42
N LYS A 688 -25.58 -12.48 -4.46
CA LYS A 688 -25.14 -12.65 -5.83
C LYS A 688 -23.75 -12.03 -6.03
N ARG A 689 -22.85 -12.79 -6.65
CA ARG A 689 -21.55 -12.31 -7.13
C ARG A 689 -21.63 -11.90 -8.59
N VAL A 690 -20.89 -10.86 -8.94
CA VAL A 690 -20.76 -10.38 -10.32
C VAL A 690 -19.30 -10.00 -10.55
N CYS A 691 -18.77 -10.38 -11.71
CA CYS A 691 -17.45 -9.95 -12.16
C CYS A 691 -17.59 -8.85 -13.20
N LYS A 692 -16.93 -7.72 -12.98
CA LYS A 692 -17.00 -6.54 -13.86
C LYS A 692 -15.61 -5.99 -14.10
N ILE A 693 -15.44 -5.29 -15.21
CA ILE A 693 -14.30 -4.39 -15.37
C ILE A 693 -14.49 -3.25 -14.35
N PRO A 694 -13.49 -2.89 -13.53
CA PRO A 694 -13.62 -1.78 -12.59
C PRO A 694 -14.01 -0.47 -13.29
N MET A 695 -14.77 0.38 -12.61
CA MET A 695 -15.28 1.63 -13.19
C MET A 695 -14.18 2.65 -13.49
N ASP A 696 -13.10 2.61 -12.73
CA ASP A 696 -11.89 3.42 -12.90
C ASP A 696 -10.92 2.85 -13.96
N ALA A 697 -11.25 1.74 -14.62
CA ALA A 697 -10.39 1.16 -15.64
C ALA A 697 -10.13 2.14 -16.80
N LEU A 698 -8.86 2.22 -17.23
CA LEU A 698 -8.42 3.09 -18.30
C LEU A 698 -8.74 2.50 -19.68
N SER A 699 -8.91 3.36 -20.68
CA SER A 699 -9.02 2.91 -22.07
C SER A 699 -7.73 2.23 -22.48
N ARG A 700 -7.81 0.99 -22.94
CA ARG A 700 -6.64 0.17 -23.32
C ARG A 700 -7.04 -1.00 -24.21
N SER A 701 -6.11 -1.45 -25.03
CA SER A 701 -6.21 -2.69 -25.79
C SER A 701 -5.15 -3.66 -25.30
N ASP A 702 -5.58 -4.86 -24.91
CA ASP A 702 -4.70 -5.86 -24.31
C ASP A 702 -4.57 -7.09 -25.20
N GLY A 703 -3.37 -7.66 -25.24
CA GLY A 703 -3.21 -9.01 -25.77
C GLY A 703 -3.65 -10.02 -24.73
N LEU A 704 -4.52 -10.95 -25.10
CA LEU A 704 -4.88 -12.10 -24.28
C LEU A 704 -4.59 -13.38 -25.07
N LYS A 705 -3.71 -14.21 -24.52
CA LYS A 705 -3.34 -15.51 -25.07
C LYS A 705 -3.90 -16.62 -24.20
N VAL A 706 -4.52 -17.63 -24.79
CA VAL A 706 -4.97 -18.83 -24.06
C VAL A 706 -4.01 -19.97 -24.37
N LYS A 707 -3.29 -20.44 -23.36
CA LYS A 707 -2.44 -21.63 -23.42
C LYS A 707 -3.20 -22.85 -22.93
N PHE A 708 -3.00 -23.99 -23.57
CA PHE A 708 -3.72 -25.22 -23.23
C PHE A 708 -2.78 -26.27 -22.67
N GLU A 709 -3.31 -27.07 -21.77
CA GLU A 709 -2.63 -28.25 -21.24
C GLU A 709 -3.57 -29.45 -21.36
N VAL A 710 -3.03 -30.60 -21.76
CA VAL A 710 -3.78 -31.84 -22.00
C VAL A 710 -3.06 -33.02 -21.36
N ALA A 711 -3.78 -33.88 -20.65
CA ALA A 711 -3.20 -35.08 -20.07
C ALA A 711 -2.96 -36.15 -21.16
N GLY A 712 -1.70 -36.51 -21.40
CA GLY A 712 -1.33 -37.65 -22.24
C GLY A 712 -1.53 -37.45 -23.76
N ALA A 713 -1.73 -36.22 -24.24
CA ALA A 713 -1.91 -35.91 -25.66
C ALA A 713 -1.22 -34.59 -26.06
N PRO A 714 -0.95 -34.35 -27.36
CA PRO A 714 -0.38 -33.09 -27.83
C PRO A 714 -1.31 -31.89 -27.54
N GLU A 715 -0.75 -30.81 -27.01
CA GLU A 715 -1.47 -29.57 -26.75
C GLU A 715 -1.85 -28.86 -28.06
N PRO A 716 -3.07 -28.28 -28.16
CA PRO A 716 -3.41 -27.41 -29.28
C PRO A 716 -2.57 -26.13 -29.25
N PRO A 717 -2.40 -25.46 -30.41
CA PRO A 717 -1.73 -24.17 -30.44
C PRO A 717 -2.49 -23.16 -29.57
N ALA A 718 -1.75 -22.27 -28.93
CA ALA A 718 -2.34 -21.17 -28.19
C ALA A 718 -3.14 -20.26 -29.15
N VAL A 719 -4.28 -19.78 -28.67
CA VAL A 719 -5.14 -18.84 -29.41
C VAL A 719 -5.07 -17.46 -28.77
N GLU A 720 -5.24 -16.42 -29.57
CA GLU A 720 -5.08 -15.03 -29.12
C GLU A 720 -6.33 -14.21 -29.48
N ILE A 721 -6.69 -13.29 -28.60
CA ILE A 721 -7.76 -12.30 -28.79
C ILE A 721 -7.32 -10.96 -28.20
N ARG A 722 -7.90 -9.87 -28.69
CA ARG A 722 -7.55 -8.50 -28.29
C ARG A 722 -8.73 -7.79 -27.60
N PRO A 723 -8.99 -8.10 -26.32
CA PRO A 723 -10.00 -7.37 -25.58
C PRO A 723 -9.62 -5.89 -25.46
N THR A 724 -10.60 -5.02 -25.63
CA THR A 724 -10.44 -3.57 -25.51
C THR A 724 -11.37 -3.06 -24.43
N VAL A 725 -10.80 -2.34 -23.46
CA VAL A 725 -11.56 -1.62 -22.43
C VAL A 725 -11.70 -0.18 -22.88
N ARG A 726 -12.91 0.36 -22.79
CA ARG A 726 -13.20 1.80 -22.93
C ARG A 726 -13.49 2.38 -21.55
N ALA A 727 -12.69 3.36 -21.13
CA ALA A 727 -12.92 4.09 -19.90
C ALA A 727 -14.26 4.84 -19.94
N LEU A 728 -14.82 5.07 -18.75
CA LEU A 728 -15.91 6.01 -18.57
C LEU A 728 -15.39 7.45 -18.68
N ASP A 729 -16.24 8.34 -19.18
CA ASP A 729 -15.99 9.78 -19.03
C ASP A 729 -15.93 10.12 -17.54
N ARG A 730 -14.99 11.00 -17.16
CA ARG A 730 -14.69 11.27 -15.76
C ARG A 730 -15.28 12.60 -15.30
N PRO A 731 -15.74 12.70 -14.04
CA PRO A 731 -16.12 13.97 -13.44
C PRO A 731 -14.88 14.83 -13.19
N LEU A 732 -15.10 16.12 -12.97
CA LEU A 732 -14.11 17.05 -12.49
C LEU A 732 -14.82 18.03 -11.56
N PHE A 733 -14.41 18.08 -10.30
CA PHE A 733 -15.12 18.85 -9.29
C PHE A 733 -14.51 20.24 -9.14
N GLN A 734 -15.26 21.24 -9.56
CA GLN A 734 -14.99 22.65 -9.26
C GLN A 734 -15.88 23.06 -8.09
N TYR A 735 -15.37 23.86 -7.18
CA TYR A 735 -16.12 24.26 -6.00
C TYR A 735 -15.90 25.71 -5.59
N ALA A 736 -16.88 26.22 -4.86
CA ALA A 736 -16.88 27.52 -4.20
C ALA A 736 -17.27 27.29 -2.75
N TYR A 737 -16.63 27.98 -1.81
CA TYR A 737 -17.08 27.93 -0.43
C TYR A 737 -17.11 29.30 0.23
N GLN A 738 -17.95 29.40 1.25
CA GLN A 738 -18.02 30.53 2.15
C GLN A 738 -17.92 30.02 3.59
N ILE A 739 -17.02 30.60 4.38
CA ILE A 739 -16.87 30.32 5.80
C ILE A 739 -17.42 31.53 6.57
N VAL A 740 -18.39 31.29 7.46
CA VAL A 740 -19.07 32.35 8.22
C VAL A 740 -19.43 31.90 9.64
N ASP A 741 -19.41 32.85 10.57
CA ASP A 741 -19.77 32.72 11.98
C ASP A 741 -21.28 32.95 12.21
N ASP A 742 -22.12 32.30 11.40
CA ASP A 742 -23.58 32.49 11.43
C ASP A 742 -24.33 31.56 12.40
N ARG A 743 -23.61 30.68 13.09
CA ARG A 743 -24.15 29.73 14.06
C ARG A 743 -23.52 29.98 15.42
N GLU A 744 -24.25 30.59 16.35
CA GLU A 744 -23.71 30.90 17.69
C GLU A 744 -22.44 31.79 17.67
N GLY A 745 -22.09 32.38 16.53
CA GLY A 745 -21.05 33.39 16.35
C GLY A 745 -21.60 34.81 16.40
N ASN A 746 -20.73 35.80 16.25
CA ASN A 746 -21.10 37.21 16.42
C ASN A 746 -21.65 37.86 15.13
N GLY A 747 -21.47 37.19 13.99
CA GLY A 747 -21.91 37.55 12.66
C GLY A 747 -21.10 38.65 11.99
N ASP A 748 -19.84 38.88 12.37
CA ASP A 748 -18.99 39.90 11.73
C ASP A 748 -18.19 39.37 10.54
N GLY A 749 -18.29 38.08 10.23
CA GLY A 749 -17.60 37.41 9.13
C GLY A 749 -16.11 37.18 9.36
N LEU A 750 -15.58 37.58 10.52
CA LEU A 750 -14.24 37.29 10.96
C LEU A 750 -14.34 36.18 12.00
N ILE A 751 -13.50 35.15 11.89
CA ILE A 751 -13.63 33.98 12.76
C ILE A 751 -12.85 34.22 14.06
N GLN A 752 -13.50 34.00 15.21
CA GLN A 752 -12.85 34.00 16.52
C GLN A 752 -12.85 32.64 17.20
N LYS A 753 -11.99 32.52 18.21
CA LYS A 753 -11.99 31.38 19.12
C LYS A 753 -13.27 31.37 19.97
N GLY A 754 -13.85 30.19 20.13
CA GLY A 754 -15.11 29.96 20.83
C GLY A 754 -16.36 30.04 19.93
N GLU A 755 -16.19 30.34 18.64
CA GLU A 755 -17.32 30.44 17.72
C GLU A 755 -17.60 29.13 16.99
N ARG A 756 -18.87 28.91 16.68
CA ARG A 756 -19.31 27.88 15.75
C ARG A 756 -19.49 28.50 14.36
N VAL A 757 -18.98 27.78 13.37
CA VAL A 757 -18.79 28.29 12.02
C VAL A 757 -19.46 27.35 11.02
N SER A 758 -20.10 27.92 10.01
CA SER A 758 -20.61 27.20 8.85
C SER A 758 -19.65 27.36 7.67
N MET A 759 -19.37 26.26 6.97
CA MET A 759 -18.76 26.27 5.65
C MET A 759 -19.78 25.82 4.61
N TYR A 760 -20.31 26.80 3.88
CA TYR A 760 -21.21 26.58 2.75
C TYR A 760 -20.39 26.19 1.53
N LEU A 761 -20.44 24.94 1.12
CA LEU A 761 -19.74 24.42 -0.06
C LEU A 761 -20.73 24.23 -1.22
N THR A 762 -20.41 24.80 -2.37
CA THR A 762 -21.04 24.53 -3.66
C THR A 762 -20.08 23.71 -4.51
N VAL A 763 -20.48 22.51 -4.90
CA VAL A 763 -19.72 21.61 -5.79
C VAL A 763 -20.41 21.56 -7.15
N LYS A 764 -19.66 21.81 -8.22
CA LYS A 764 -20.10 21.68 -9.60
C LYS A 764 -19.25 20.63 -10.31
N ASN A 765 -19.89 19.70 -11.00
CA ASN A 765 -19.17 18.80 -11.90
C ASN A 765 -18.98 19.51 -13.25
N VAL A 766 -17.75 19.88 -13.57
CA VAL A 766 -17.34 20.46 -14.87
C VAL A 766 -16.67 19.44 -15.79
N GLY A 767 -16.59 18.17 -15.36
CA GLY A 767 -16.07 17.06 -16.15
C GLY A 767 -17.04 16.61 -17.24
N LYS A 768 -16.55 15.70 -18.09
CA LYS A 768 -17.32 15.17 -19.24
C LYS A 768 -18.31 14.09 -18.82
N GLY A 769 -18.04 13.38 -17.72
CA GLY A 769 -18.86 12.27 -17.24
C GLY A 769 -19.59 12.56 -15.93
N PRO A 770 -20.63 11.78 -15.61
CA PRO A 770 -21.25 11.84 -14.31
C PRO A 770 -20.29 11.29 -13.25
N SER A 771 -20.55 11.69 -12.02
CA SER A 771 -20.00 11.02 -10.85
C SER A 771 -20.95 9.92 -10.36
N TYR A 772 -20.44 8.99 -9.58
CA TYR A 772 -21.13 7.84 -9.00
C TYR A 772 -21.06 7.97 -7.48
N GLU A 773 -20.31 7.13 -6.76
CA GLU A 773 -20.10 7.28 -5.31
C GLU A 773 -19.21 8.49 -4.98
N THR A 774 -19.83 9.66 -4.80
CA THR A 774 -19.12 10.93 -4.58
C THR A 774 -19.36 11.48 -3.19
N GLN A 775 -18.29 11.96 -2.57
CA GLN A 775 -18.34 12.54 -1.23
C GLN A 775 -17.64 13.89 -1.19
N ALA A 776 -18.21 14.81 -0.43
CA ALA A 776 -17.55 16.03 0.01
C ALA A 776 -17.16 15.86 1.48
N ASN A 777 -15.88 15.99 1.79
CA ASN A 777 -15.30 15.73 3.09
C ASN A 777 -14.48 16.93 3.58
N ILE A 778 -14.56 17.21 4.88
CA ILE A 778 -13.55 18.00 5.58
C ILE A 778 -12.83 17.14 6.63
N ALA A 779 -11.53 17.37 6.79
CA ALA A 779 -10.70 16.74 7.81
C ALA A 779 -9.96 17.82 8.62
N ASN A 780 -9.85 17.62 9.92
CA ASN A 780 -9.20 18.57 10.84
C ASN A 780 -7.67 18.47 10.74
N LEU A 781 -6.98 19.59 10.50
CA LEU A 781 -5.52 19.70 10.51
C LEU A 781 -4.97 20.60 11.64
N SER A 782 -5.84 21.09 12.52
CA SER A 782 -5.52 22.00 13.63
C SER A 782 -5.50 21.34 15.01
N GLY A 783 -5.56 20.01 15.08
CA GLY A 783 -5.56 19.31 16.36
C GLY A 783 -6.79 19.67 17.20
N GLU A 784 -6.61 19.80 18.52
CA GLU A 784 -7.68 20.16 19.47
C GLU A 784 -8.27 21.57 19.28
N GLY A 785 -7.70 22.38 18.38
CA GLY A 785 -8.19 23.74 18.09
C GLY A 785 -9.41 23.82 17.18
N LEU A 786 -9.87 22.71 16.60
CA LEU A 786 -11.01 22.67 15.68
C LEU A 786 -11.85 21.39 15.87
N MET A 787 -13.16 21.54 16.03
CA MET A 787 -14.06 20.42 16.29
C MET A 787 -15.11 20.25 15.19
N LEU A 788 -15.08 19.13 14.47
CA LEU A 788 -16.00 18.84 13.36
C LEU A 788 -17.30 18.18 13.85
N HIS A 789 -18.46 18.71 13.46
CA HIS A 789 -19.78 18.13 13.76
C HIS A 789 -20.34 17.27 12.62
N ALA A 790 -20.17 17.74 11.39
CA ALA A 790 -20.53 17.04 10.16
C ALA A 790 -19.41 17.25 9.16
N GLY A 791 -18.60 16.22 8.96
CA GLY A 791 -17.39 16.28 8.13
C GLY A 791 -17.52 15.56 6.80
N ARG A 792 -18.61 14.84 6.54
CA ARG A 792 -18.81 14.07 5.30
C ARG A 792 -20.24 14.21 4.81
N PHE A 793 -20.40 14.50 3.52
CA PHE A 793 -21.68 14.53 2.83
C PHE A 793 -21.63 13.66 1.58
N ASP A 794 -22.69 12.89 1.37
CA ASP A 794 -22.95 12.23 0.10
C ASP A 794 -23.41 13.29 -0.91
N VAL A 795 -22.64 13.43 -1.98
CA VAL A 795 -22.96 14.29 -3.12
C VAL A 795 -22.95 13.47 -4.41
N SER A 796 -23.27 12.18 -4.33
CA SER A 796 -23.23 11.23 -5.44
C SER A 796 -24.10 11.64 -6.63
N ASN A 797 -23.79 11.06 -7.79
CA ASN A 797 -24.57 11.21 -9.02
C ASN A 797 -24.69 12.67 -9.51
N ILE A 798 -23.64 13.47 -9.37
CA ILE A 798 -23.54 14.81 -10.00
C ILE A 798 -23.26 14.62 -11.49
N LYS A 799 -24.23 14.98 -12.34
CA LYS A 799 -24.04 14.96 -13.80
C LYS A 799 -23.17 16.14 -14.25
N PRO A 800 -22.58 16.09 -15.46
CA PRO A 800 -21.90 17.25 -16.04
C PRO A 800 -22.79 18.51 -16.00
N GLY A 801 -22.25 19.60 -15.47
CA GLY A 801 -22.94 20.88 -15.28
C GLY A 801 -23.80 20.98 -14.02
N ASP A 802 -24.19 19.86 -13.40
CA ASP A 802 -24.99 19.86 -12.18
C ASP A 802 -24.20 20.40 -10.98
N VAL A 803 -24.96 20.93 -10.03
CA VAL A 803 -24.44 21.51 -8.78
C VAL A 803 -25.02 20.76 -7.59
N ARG A 804 -24.23 20.62 -6.53
CA ARG A 804 -24.64 20.18 -5.19
C ARG A 804 -24.17 21.19 -4.16
N LYS A 805 -24.98 21.45 -3.15
CA LYS A 805 -24.66 22.38 -2.06
C LYS A 805 -24.74 21.63 -0.73
N VAL A 806 -23.69 21.76 0.08
CA VAL A 806 -23.62 21.15 1.41
C VAL A 806 -23.12 22.19 2.40
N VAL A 807 -23.42 21.99 3.68
CA VAL A 807 -23.01 22.91 4.74
C VAL A 807 -22.31 22.10 5.81
N PHE A 808 -21.00 22.28 5.91
CA PHE A 808 -20.24 21.76 7.04
C PHE A 808 -20.39 22.72 8.21
N SER A 809 -20.24 22.18 9.42
CA SER A 809 -20.22 22.98 10.64
C SER A 809 -19.14 22.46 11.57
N PHE A 810 -18.39 23.39 12.14
CA PHE A 810 -17.32 23.11 13.07
C PHE A 810 -17.17 24.24 14.09
N ASP A 811 -16.61 23.92 15.24
CA ASP A 811 -16.30 24.89 16.28
C ASP A 811 -14.81 25.23 16.21
N VAL A 812 -14.49 26.52 16.32
CA VAL A 812 -13.12 26.97 16.55
C VAL A 812 -12.91 27.04 18.03
N GLU A 813 -12.06 26.18 18.55
CA GLU A 813 -11.99 25.95 19.98
C GLU A 813 -11.11 27.01 20.69
N PRO A 814 -11.42 27.39 21.95
CA PRO A 814 -10.62 28.32 22.74
C PRO A 814 -9.13 27.95 22.85
N GLN A 815 -8.82 26.65 22.84
CA GLN A 815 -7.47 26.10 22.95
C GLN A 815 -6.63 26.16 21.67
N LEU A 816 -7.16 26.62 20.53
CA LEU A 816 -6.38 26.79 19.30
C LEU A 816 -5.15 27.69 19.57
N SER A 817 -3.94 27.14 19.43
CA SER A 817 -2.69 27.87 19.70
C SER A 817 -2.25 28.75 18.53
N GLU A 818 -2.53 28.27 17.31
CA GLU A 818 -2.12 28.92 16.07
C GLU A 818 -2.98 30.16 15.74
N PRO A 819 -2.44 31.12 14.97
CA PRO A 819 -3.19 32.29 14.50
C PRO A 819 -4.22 31.94 13.42
N GLU A 820 -4.23 30.69 12.92
CA GLU A 820 -5.16 30.19 11.92
C GLU A 820 -5.63 28.77 12.27
N ALA A 821 -6.90 28.48 12.01
CA ALA A 821 -7.42 27.12 11.99
C ALA A 821 -7.26 26.53 10.57
N THR A 822 -6.78 25.31 10.45
CA THR A 822 -6.52 24.64 9.17
C THR A 822 -7.35 23.37 9.07
N LEU A 823 -8.02 23.18 7.94
CA LEU A 823 -8.70 21.95 7.59
C LEU A 823 -8.32 21.53 6.17
N SER A 824 -8.48 20.25 5.85
CA SER A 824 -8.48 19.79 4.46
C SER A 824 -9.90 19.71 3.96
N LEU A 825 -10.19 20.32 2.81
CA LEU A 825 -11.40 20.08 2.04
C LEU A 825 -11.07 19.06 0.94
N SER A 826 -11.93 18.08 0.73
CA SER A 826 -11.84 17.18 -0.42
C SER A 826 -13.21 16.86 -1.01
N VAL A 827 -13.28 16.76 -2.32
CA VAL A 827 -14.44 16.25 -3.05
C VAL A 827 -13.93 15.15 -3.97
N GLY A 828 -14.49 13.95 -3.85
CA GLY A 828 -14.03 12.85 -4.69
C GLY A 828 -15.03 11.75 -4.93
N ASP A 829 -14.85 11.13 -6.09
CA ASP A 829 -15.56 9.97 -6.57
C ASP A 829 -14.72 8.72 -6.31
N ARG A 830 -15.27 7.80 -5.51
CA ARG A 830 -14.56 6.59 -5.10
C ARG A 830 -14.56 5.49 -6.16
N ASP A 831 -15.61 5.42 -6.97
CA ASP A 831 -15.74 4.40 -8.02
C ASP A 831 -14.78 4.69 -9.18
N LEU A 832 -14.55 5.98 -9.48
CA LEU A 832 -13.66 6.43 -10.54
C LEU A 832 -12.26 6.83 -10.04
N ARG A 833 -12.07 6.93 -8.72
CA ARG A 833 -10.85 7.43 -8.05
C ARG A 833 -10.44 8.84 -8.50
N GLU A 834 -11.43 9.72 -8.65
CA GLU A 834 -11.20 11.12 -9.01
C GLU A 834 -11.39 11.99 -7.77
N PHE A 835 -10.33 12.66 -7.33
CA PHE A 835 -10.35 13.49 -6.11
C PHE A 835 -9.83 14.88 -6.41
N ALA A 836 -10.45 15.87 -5.78
CA ALA A 836 -9.95 17.23 -5.66
C ALA A 836 -9.80 17.53 -4.17
N SER A 837 -8.64 18.01 -3.74
CA SER A 837 -8.40 18.35 -2.34
C SER A 837 -7.60 19.63 -2.22
N GLU A 838 -7.83 20.37 -1.13
CA GLU A 838 -7.04 21.54 -0.76
C GLU A 838 -6.92 21.65 0.76
N LYS A 839 -5.95 22.46 1.22
CA LYS A 839 -5.86 22.92 2.61
C LYS A 839 -6.49 24.29 2.72
N VAL A 840 -7.53 24.39 3.53
CA VAL A 840 -8.22 25.65 3.83
C VAL A 840 -7.69 26.21 5.14
N LYS A 841 -7.14 27.41 5.07
CA LYS A 841 -6.63 28.17 6.22
C LYS A 841 -7.62 29.26 6.60
N ILE A 842 -8.02 29.29 7.86
CA ILE A 842 -9.04 30.17 8.42
C ILE A 842 -8.36 31.07 9.44
N PRO A 843 -8.08 32.34 9.10
CA PRO A 843 -7.46 33.28 10.03
C PRO A 843 -8.34 33.53 11.26
N ILE A 844 -7.71 33.61 12.43
CA ILE A 844 -8.37 34.04 13.66
C ILE A 844 -8.17 35.54 13.82
N SER A 845 -9.25 36.30 13.69
CA SER A 845 -9.20 37.76 13.59
C SER A 845 -9.96 38.45 14.73
N PRO A 846 -9.52 39.62 15.23
CA PRO A 846 -10.25 40.36 16.26
C PRO A 846 -11.67 40.73 15.81
N ARG A 847 -12.58 40.75 16.78
CA ARG A 847 -13.98 41.14 16.55
C ARG A 847 -14.10 42.54 15.97
N VAL A 848 -15.04 42.70 15.03
CA VAL A 848 -15.42 43.97 14.43
C VAL A 848 -16.84 44.36 14.85
N GLN A 849 -17.03 45.64 15.17
CA GLN A 849 -18.35 46.15 15.54
C GLN A 849 -19.12 46.60 14.30
N LEU A 850 -20.30 46.00 14.11
CA LEU A 850 -21.24 46.40 13.07
C LEU A 850 -22.13 47.54 13.57
N THR A 851 -22.38 48.55 12.74
CA THR A 851 -23.24 49.70 13.07
C THR A 851 -24.38 49.87 12.07
N GLY A 852 -25.53 50.38 12.51
CA GLY A 852 -26.68 50.61 11.62
C GLY A 852 -27.35 49.32 11.12
N GLY A 853 -28.26 49.44 10.14
CA GLY A 853 -29.00 48.33 9.54
C GLY A 853 -30.46 48.65 9.24
N GLY A 854 -31.14 47.78 8.50
CA GLY A 854 -32.59 47.86 8.22
C GLY A 854 -32.97 48.58 6.93
N SER A 855 -32.00 49.17 6.21
CA SER A 855 -32.19 49.69 4.85
C SER A 855 -32.07 48.58 3.80
N THR A 856 -32.42 48.88 2.55
CA THR A 856 -32.12 48.02 1.40
C THR A 856 -31.13 48.71 0.48
N VAL A 857 -30.28 47.92 -0.17
CA VAL A 857 -29.35 48.38 -1.20
C VAL A 857 -29.57 47.62 -2.49
N LYS A 858 -29.29 48.27 -3.61
CA LYS A 858 -29.42 47.72 -4.95
C LYS A 858 -28.04 47.54 -5.57
N ALA A 859 -27.74 46.36 -6.08
CA ALA A 859 -26.51 46.09 -6.82
C ALA A 859 -26.40 47.00 -8.05
N GLY A 860 -25.21 47.55 -8.27
CA GLY A 860 -24.93 48.45 -9.39
C GLY A 860 -25.02 47.77 -10.75
N ALA A 861 -24.76 48.52 -11.83
CA ALA A 861 -24.88 48.03 -13.21
C ALA A 861 -24.02 46.79 -13.49
N GLN A 862 -22.86 46.68 -12.83
CA GLN A 862 -21.95 45.54 -12.93
C GLN A 862 -22.30 44.37 -11.98
N GLY A 863 -23.34 44.51 -11.15
CA GLY A 863 -23.57 43.63 -9.99
C GLY A 863 -22.68 44.00 -8.80
N ALA A 864 -22.71 43.18 -7.75
CA ALA A 864 -21.88 43.36 -6.55
C ALA A 864 -21.28 42.01 -6.11
N THR A 865 -20.00 41.99 -5.72
CA THR A 865 -19.30 40.80 -5.26
C THR A 865 -19.70 40.49 -3.82
N LEU A 866 -20.05 39.23 -3.55
CA LEU A 866 -20.33 38.70 -2.22
C LEU A 866 -19.05 38.16 -1.59
N LEU A 867 -18.68 38.72 -0.45
CA LEU A 867 -17.50 38.38 0.32
C LEU A 867 -17.89 37.68 1.64
N PRO A 868 -17.06 36.73 2.14
CA PRO A 868 -17.30 36.07 3.42
C PRO A 868 -17.06 37.02 4.62
N SER A 869 -16.13 37.96 4.48
CA SER A 869 -15.69 38.89 5.53
C SER A 869 -15.56 40.32 4.98
N PRO A 870 -15.55 41.36 5.84
CA PRO A 870 -15.38 42.76 5.43
C PRO A 870 -13.91 43.13 5.18
N GLU A 871 -13.14 42.26 4.51
CA GLU A 871 -11.74 42.48 4.20
C GLU A 871 -11.52 42.65 2.69
N ALA A 872 -10.65 43.58 2.30
CA ALA A 872 -10.33 43.79 0.88
C ALA A 872 -9.59 42.58 0.26
N SER A 873 -8.92 41.77 1.07
CA SER A 873 -8.24 40.53 0.66
C SER A 873 -9.17 39.32 0.59
N ALA A 874 -10.42 39.42 1.06
CA ALA A 874 -11.36 38.32 1.05
C ALA A 874 -11.69 37.90 -0.39
N ARG A 875 -11.69 36.59 -0.66
CA ARG A 875 -12.10 36.06 -1.97
C ARG A 875 -13.63 36.07 -2.07
N GLY A 876 -14.16 36.55 -3.20
CA GLY A 876 -15.59 36.54 -3.46
C GLY A 876 -16.10 35.13 -3.76
N PHE A 877 -17.14 34.69 -3.08
CA PHE A 877 -17.76 33.36 -3.28
C PHE A 877 -19.00 33.43 -4.19
N GLY A 878 -19.49 34.64 -4.49
CA GLY A 878 -20.67 34.84 -5.31
C GLY A 878 -20.78 36.26 -5.85
N ARG A 879 -21.74 36.49 -6.75
CA ARG A 879 -22.06 37.80 -7.31
C ARG A 879 -23.56 38.05 -7.31
N LEU A 880 -23.98 39.18 -6.74
CA LEU A 880 -25.33 39.69 -6.89
C LEU A 880 -25.52 40.19 -8.33
N PRO A 881 -26.57 39.74 -9.02
CA PRO A 881 -26.85 40.21 -10.36
C PRO A 881 -27.21 41.70 -10.36
N SER A 882 -27.00 42.34 -11.51
CA SER A 882 -27.29 43.75 -11.69
C SER A 882 -28.72 44.09 -11.27
N GLY A 883 -28.86 45.10 -10.41
CA GLY A 883 -30.14 45.56 -9.91
C GLY A 883 -30.81 44.70 -8.84
N ALA A 884 -30.17 43.62 -8.36
CA ALA A 884 -30.64 42.86 -7.20
C ALA A 884 -30.76 43.75 -5.96
N VAL A 885 -31.87 43.62 -5.23
CA VAL A 885 -32.14 44.39 -3.99
C VAL A 885 -31.99 43.47 -2.79
N VAL A 886 -31.10 43.84 -1.87
CA VAL A 886 -30.77 43.07 -0.67
C VAL A 886 -30.93 43.91 0.59
N LYS A 887 -31.29 43.27 1.70
CA LYS A 887 -31.44 43.93 3.00
C LYS A 887 -30.07 44.11 3.65
N VAL A 888 -29.79 45.30 4.17
CA VAL A 888 -28.58 45.58 4.94
C VAL A 888 -28.81 45.23 6.41
N LEU A 889 -27.96 44.37 6.94
CA LEU A 889 -27.96 43.94 8.35
C LEU A 889 -27.06 44.82 9.21
N GLY A 890 -26.08 45.50 8.62
CA GLY A 890 -25.19 46.43 9.29
C GLY A 890 -24.08 46.93 8.38
N GLU A 891 -23.36 47.95 8.84
CA GLU A 891 -22.19 48.52 8.18
C GLU A 891 -20.94 48.06 8.93
N ALA A 892 -19.92 47.65 8.18
CA ALA A 892 -18.61 47.26 8.70
C ALA A 892 -17.55 48.32 8.32
N PRO A 893 -16.46 48.44 9.10
CA PRO A 893 -15.31 49.27 8.76
C PRO A 893 -14.76 48.97 7.36
N GLY A 894 -14.07 49.94 6.75
CA GLY A 894 -13.46 49.77 5.43
C GLY A 894 -14.42 49.92 4.24
N GLY A 895 -15.67 50.33 4.49
CA GLY A 895 -16.65 50.59 3.43
C GLY A 895 -17.33 49.33 2.91
N PHE A 896 -17.69 48.42 3.83
CA PHE A 896 -18.42 47.19 3.53
C PHE A 896 -19.79 47.20 4.21
N LEU A 897 -20.79 46.64 3.54
CA LEU A 897 -22.14 46.45 4.08
C LEU A 897 -22.39 44.96 4.27
N LYS A 898 -22.82 44.57 5.47
CA LYS A 898 -23.34 43.22 5.74
C LYS A 898 -24.74 43.12 5.16
N VAL A 899 -24.97 42.16 4.28
CA VAL A 899 -26.24 41.93 3.59
C VAL A 899 -26.82 40.56 3.91
N ASP A 900 -28.14 40.50 4.00
CA ASP A 900 -28.89 39.26 4.24
C ASP A 900 -29.01 38.46 2.93
N LEU A 901 -28.66 37.17 2.95
CA LEU A 901 -28.87 36.25 1.83
C LEU A 901 -30.10 35.35 2.03
N GLY A 902 -30.73 35.40 3.20
CA GLY A 902 -31.86 34.56 3.59
C GLY A 902 -31.45 33.33 4.41
N ALA A 903 -32.42 32.76 5.13
CA ALA A 903 -32.25 31.57 5.99
C ALA A 903 -31.12 31.68 7.02
N GLY A 904 -30.82 32.90 7.50
CA GLY A 904 -29.76 33.17 8.48
C GLY A 904 -28.36 33.36 7.90
N ARG A 905 -28.16 33.07 6.61
CA ARG A 905 -26.89 33.28 5.90
C ARG A 905 -26.72 34.76 5.51
N PHE A 906 -25.52 35.29 5.65
CA PHE A 906 -25.18 36.66 5.26
C PHE A 906 -23.92 36.71 4.41
N ALA A 907 -23.61 37.89 3.87
CA ALA A 907 -22.36 38.19 3.18
C ALA A 907 -21.99 39.67 3.34
N PHE A 908 -20.82 40.06 2.85
CA PHE A 908 -20.40 41.46 2.74
C PHE A 908 -20.33 41.89 1.28
N VAL A 909 -20.72 43.13 1.02
CA VAL A 909 -20.55 43.80 -0.28
C VAL A 909 -19.84 45.13 -0.06
N ALA A 910 -18.98 45.54 -0.99
CA ALA A 910 -18.35 46.86 -0.89
C ALA A 910 -19.40 47.95 -1.16
N SER A 911 -19.46 48.99 -0.31
CA SER A 911 -20.46 50.07 -0.43
C SER A 911 -20.41 50.79 -1.79
N ARG A 912 -19.25 50.75 -2.48
CA ARG A 912 -19.06 51.31 -3.83
C ARG A 912 -19.74 50.52 -4.95
N GLU A 913 -20.10 49.26 -4.70
CA GLU A 913 -20.70 48.36 -5.71
C GLU A 913 -22.23 48.37 -5.65
N VAL A 914 -22.81 49.08 -4.67
CA VAL A 914 -24.23 49.12 -4.41
C VAL A 914 -24.72 50.56 -4.23
N GLY A 915 -25.98 50.82 -4.56
CA GLY A 915 -26.65 52.10 -4.34
C GLY A 915 -27.92 51.95 -3.48
N PRO A 916 -28.63 53.05 -3.17
CA PRO A 916 -29.87 53.01 -2.39
C PRO A 916 -30.93 52.08 -3.03
N GLY A 917 -31.50 51.16 -2.25
CA GLY A 917 -32.57 50.27 -2.67
C GLY A 917 -33.94 50.94 -2.56
N GLY A 918 -34.64 51.12 -3.69
CA GLY A 918 -35.95 51.77 -3.74
C GLY A 918 -37.16 50.83 -3.58
N GLY A 919 -36.97 49.58 -3.14
CA GLY A 919 -38.03 48.57 -3.10
C GLY A 919 -37.80 47.48 -2.04
N PRO A 920 -38.81 46.59 -1.81
CA PRO A 920 -38.71 45.52 -0.83
C PRO A 920 -37.64 44.50 -1.23
N ALA A 921 -36.81 44.07 -0.28
CA ALA A 921 -35.85 43.00 -0.50
C ALA A 921 -36.56 41.64 -0.62
N SER A 922 -36.04 40.77 -1.47
CA SER A 922 -36.51 39.38 -1.55
C SER A 922 -36.18 38.63 -0.26
N ALA A 923 -37.07 37.74 0.18
CA ALA A 923 -36.83 36.86 1.33
C ALA A 923 -35.72 35.83 1.08
N ALA A 924 -35.45 35.51 -0.20
CA ALA A 924 -34.32 34.70 -0.63
C ALA A 924 -33.56 35.45 -1.73
N VAL A 925 -32.27 35.68 -1.52
CA VAL A 925 -31.43 36.42 -2.47
C VAL A 925 -30.76 35.44 -3.41
N ALA A 926 -31.15 35.48 -4.69
CA ALA A 926 -30.45 34.75 -5.74
C ALA A 926 -29.14 35.46 -6.09
N PHE A 927 -28.05 34.69 -6.17
CA PHE A 927 -26.75 35.15 -6.62
C PHE A 927 -26.07 34.06 -7.45
N GLU A 928 -25.13 34.47 -8.29
CA GLU A 928 -24.32 33.55 -9.10
C GLU A 928 -23.12 33.10 -8.25
N ASP A 929 -22.91 31.79 -8.12
CA ASP A 929 -21.73 31.24 -7.42
C ASP A 929 -20.45 31.60 -8.21
N VAL A 930 -19.43 32.10 -7.53
CA VAL A 930 -18.11 32.36 -8.09
C VAL A 930 -17.19 31.22 -7.68
N TYR A 931 -16.86 30.36 -8.63
CA TYR A 931 -16.00 29.22 -8.39
C TYR A 931 -14.54 29.65 -8.46
N SER A 932 -13.88 29.71 -7.31
CA SER A 932 -12.47 30.10 -7.17
C SER A 932 -11.53 28.90 -6.94
N HIS A 933 -12.05 27.68 -6.82
CA HIS A 933 -11.24 26.50 -6.52
C HIS A 933 -11.61 25.37 -7.48
N ALA A 934 -10.68 24.98 -8.34
CA ALA A 934 -10.82 23.83 -9.23
C ALA A 934 -9.44 23.27 -9.51
N PRO A 935 -9.25 21.93 -9.49
CA PRO A 935 -8.04 21.37 -10.05
C PRO A 935 -7.98 21.68 -11.56
N PRO A 936 -6.78 21.87 -12.13
CA PRO A 936 -6.64 22.26 -13.53
C PRO A 936 -7.40 21.32 -14.47
N THR A 937 -8.04 21.85 -15.51
CA THR A 937 -8.53 21.01 -16.60
C THR A 937 -7.34 20.49 -17.41
N LEU A 938 -7.45 19.24 -17.86
CA LEU A 938 -6.43 18.60 -18.69
C LEU A 938 -7.11 17.86 -19.84
N ASP A 939 -7.14 18.51 -21.00
CA ASP A 939 -7.71 17.96 -22.24
C ASP A 939 -6.59 17.42 -23.12
N ILE A 940 -6.56 16.09 -23.26
CA ILE A 940 -5.59 15.38 -24.10
C ILE A 940 -6.30 14.88 -25.36
N ALA A 941 -5.68 15.08 -26.52
CA ALA A 941 -6.18 14.54 -27.78
C ALA A 941 -6.26 13.01 -27.72
N ALA A 942 -7.29 12.43 -28.34
CA ALA A 942 -7.44 10.98 -28.40
C ALA A 942 -6.22 10.33 -29.08
N ALA A 943 -5.59 9.40 -28.37
CA ALA A 943 -4.47 8.61 -28.86
C ALA A 943 -4.96 7.21 -29.29
N ALA A 944 -4.24 6.58 -30.23
CA ALA A 944 -4.48 5.19 -30.56
C ALA A 944 -4.15 4.29 -29.35
N LEU A 945 -4.99 3.29 -29.08
CA LEU A 945 -4.75 2.34 -27.98
C LEU A 945 -3.62 1.34 -28.29
N ALA A 946 -3.32 1.14 -29.57
CA ALA A 946 -2.21 0.33 -30.05
C ALA A 946 -1.55 0.97 -31.27
N THR A 947 -0.23 0.77 -31.42
CA THR A 947 0.56 1.27 -32.54
C THR A 947 1.75 0.35 -32.84
N THR A 948 2.29 0.39 -34.04
CA THR A 948 3.55 -0.26 -34.41
C THR A 948 4.74 0.71 -34.41
N ALA A 949 4.48 2.01 -34.21
CA ALA A 949 5.51 3.04 -34.21
C ALA A 949 6.35 3.04 -32.91
N ASP A 950 7.58 3.52 -33.03
CA ASP A 950 8.50 3.67 -31.88
C ASP A 950 8.18 4.86 -30.99
N THR A 951 7.41 5.82 -31.49
CA THR A 951 6.95 6.99 -30.72
C THR A 951 5.46 7.21 -30.92
N MET A 952 4.88 8.02 -30.05
CA MET A 952 3.53 8.51 -30.21
C MET A 952 3.43 9.96 -29.75
N LYS A 953 2.79 10.77 -30.59
CA LYS A 953 2.53 12.17 -30.29
C LYS A 953 1.42 12.32 -29.25
N ILE A 954 1.75 12.96 -28.13
CA ILE A 954 0.83 13.36 -27.07
C ILE A 954 0.65 14.87 -27.15
N THR A 955 -0.56 15.31 -27.45
CA THR A 955 -0.92 16.74 -27.51
C THR A 955 -2.10 17.04 -26.62
N GLY A 956 -2.09 18.21 -25.99
CA GLY A 956 -3.21 18.64 -25.18
C GLY A 956 -3.06 20.06 -24.66
N THR A 957 -4.03 20.43 -23.84
CA THR A 957 -4.11 21.74 -23.21
C THR A 957 -4.40 21.54 -21.73
N ALA A 958 -3.60 22.17 -20.88
CA ALA A 958 -3.89 22.36 -19.47
C ALA A 958 -4.43 23.77 -19.26
N ALA A 959 -5.49 23.93 -18.47
CA ALA A 959 -6.04 25.24 -18.14
C ALA A 959 -6.54 25.29 -16.70
N ASP A 960 -6.53 26.48 -16.11
CA ASP A 960 -7.00 26.71 -14.75
C ASP A 960 -7.78 28.03 -14.67
N SER A 961 -8.74 28.14 -13.74
CA SER A 961 -9.54 29.36 -13.58
C SER A 961 -8.76 30.51 -12.91
N GLU A 962 -7.82 30.19 -12.03
CA GLU A 962 -6.98 31.16 -11.32
C GLU A 962 -5.59 31.26 -11.96
N ARG A 963 -4.85 30.16 -11.96
CA ARG A 963 -3.47 30.10 -12.45
C ARG A 963 -3.02 28.66 -12.67
N LEU A 964 -2.38 28.40 -13.80
CA LEU A 964 -1.66 27.15 -14.01
C LEU A 964 -0.20 27.34 -13.55
N LEU A 965 0.30 26.42 -12.71
CA LEU A 965 1.68 26.40 -12.25
C LEU A 965 2.59 25.73 -13.27
N ASP A 966 2.33 24.46 -13.61
CA ASP A 966 3.10 23.70 -14.59
C ASP A 966 2.37 22.45 -15.11
N THR A 967 2.93 21.87 -16.16
CA THR A 967 2.51 20.60 -16.76
C THR A 967 3.71 19.68 -16.98
N PHE A 968 3.61 18.40 -16.64
CA PHE A 968 4.65 17.40 -16.91
C PHE A 968 4.09 16.06 -17.36
N ILE A 969 4.93 15.29 -18.07
CA ILE A 969 4.55 13.99 -18.63
C ILE A 969 5.58 12.93 -18.22
N PHE A 970 5.06 11.82 -17.68
CA PHE A 970 5.79 10.60 -17.45
C PHE A 970 5.48 9.57 -18.54
N VAL A 971 6.51 8.83 -18.95
CA VAL A 971 6.36 7.57 -19.68
C VAL A 971 6.95 6.47 -18.78
N GLY A 972 6.09 5.59 -18.27
CA GLY A 972 6.42 4.74 -17.13
C GLY A 972 6.72 5.60 -15.89
N SER A 973 7.88 5.40 -15.28
CA SER A 973 8.39 6.19 -14.13
C SER A 973 9.21 7.41 -14.53
N ARG A 974 9.52 7.60 -15.82
CA ARG A 974 10.44 8.64 -16.29
C ARG A 974 9.70 9.90 -16.66
N LYS A 975 10.01 11.02 -16.00
CA LYS A 975 9.54 12.35 -16.41
C LYS A 975 10.34 12.78 -17.63
N LEU A 976 9.69 12.83 -18.79
CA LEU A 976 10.33 13.19 -20.07
C LEU A 976 9.88 14.54 -20.60
N TYR A 977 8.86 15.13 -19.98
CA TYR A 977 8.36 16.45 -20.33
C TYR A 977 8.08 17.25 -19.06
N TYR A 978 8.42 18.54 -19.10
CA TYR A 978 8.06 19.52 -18.09
C TYR A 978 7.90 20.88 -18.76
N LYS A 979 6.89 21.64 -18.38
CA LYS A 979 6.65 23.00 -18.83
C LYS A 979 6.13 23.83 -17.66
N SER A 980 6.94 24.77 -17.19
CA SER A 980 6.49 25.80 -16.26
C SER A 980 5.56 26.78 -16.97
N ASN A 981 4.52 27.23 -16.28
CA ASN A 981 3.64 28.30 -16.74
C ASN A 981 3.81 29.59 -15.93
N ARG A 982 4.89 29.68 -15.12
CA ARG A 982 5.20 30.86 -14.31
C ARG A 982 5.32 32.15 -15.14
N ASP A 983 5.99 32.05 -16.27
CA ASP A 983 6.24 33.13 -17.24
C ASP A 983 5.50 32.89 -18.58
N GLY A 984 4.43 32.10 -18.55
CA GLY A 984 3.63 31.78 -19.73
C GLY A 984 2.92 33.01 -20.30
N ALA A 985 2.73 33.04 -21.62
CA ALA A 985 1.99 34.12 -22.29
C ALA A 985 0.54 34.23 -21.77
N ASP A 986 -0.05 33.11 -21.38
CA ASP A 986 -1.30 33.05 -20.63
C ASP A 986 -1.04 32.37 -19.27
N PRO A 987 -1.14 33.10 -18.13
CA PRO A 987 -0.90 32.52 -16.81
C PRO A 987 -1.92 31.44 -16.41
N LYS A 988 -3.02 31.29 -17.15
CA LYS A 988 -4.10 30.35 -16.88
C LYS A 988 -4.13 29.16 -17.82
N LYS A 989 -3.30 29.14 -18.87
CA LYS A 989 -3.38 28.12 -19.92
C LYS A 989 -2.01 27.76 -20.50
N ALA A 990 -1.76 26.47 -20.67
CA ALA A 990 -0.58 25.99 -21.38
C ALA A 990 -0.91 24.83 -22.32
N ASP A 991 -0.62 25.00 -23.59
CA ASP A 991 -0.62 23.92 -24.57
C ASP A 991 0.68 23.11 -24.51
N PHE A 992 0.60 21.82 -24.76
CA PHE A 992 1.76 20.93 -24.82
C PHE A 992 1.67 19.96 -26.01
N SER A 993 2.85 19.61 -26.53
CA SER A 993 3.04 18.60 -27.57
C SER A 993 4.34 17.88 -27.28
N PHE A 994 4.28 16.55 -27.17
CA PHE A 994 5.41 15.71 -26.78
C PHE A 994 5.39 14.41 -27.59
N GLU A 995 6.53 14.03 -28.17
CA GLU A 995 6.71 12.73 -28.81
C GLU A 995 7.15 11.71 -27.75
N ALA A 996 6.20 10.91 -27.26
CA ALA A 996 6.47 9.91 -26.23
C ALA A 996 7.16 8.68 -26.84
N PRO A 997 8.37 8.30 -26.39
CA PRO A 997 9.02 7.07 -26.84
C PRO A 997 8.29 5.85 -26.27
N LEU A 998 8.10 4.83 -27.10
CA LEU A 998 7.38 3.60 -26.76
C LEU A 998 8.30 2.38 -26.77
N ARG A 999 8.20 1.56 -25.72
CA ARG A 999 8.80 0.22 -25.64
C ARG A 999 7.82 -0.85 -26.13
N PRO A 1000 8.33 -2.03 -26.53
CA PRO A 1000 7.48 -3.18 -26.83
C PRO A 1000 6.45 -3.47 -25.73
N GLY A 1001 5.23 -3.82 -26.11
CA GLY A 1001 4.15 -4.14 -25.17
C GLY A 1001 3.47 -2.89 -24.60
N VAL A 1002 3.04 -2.94 -23.34
CA VAL A 1002 2.21 -1.90 -22.72
C VAL A 1002 3.07 -0.73 -22.21
N ASN A 1003 2.66 0.49 -22.55
CA ASN A 1003 3.26 1.75 -22.11
C ASN A 1003 2.22 2.56 -21.34
N VAL A 1004 2.58 3.04 -20.15
CA VAL A 1004 1.72 3.91 -19.33
C VAL A 1004 2.25 5.34 -19.42
N ILE A 1005 1.43 6.25 -19.93
CA ILE A 1005 1.79 7.67 -20.09
C ILE A 1005 0.92 8.48 -19.13
N THR A 1006 1.55 9.17 -18.19
CA THR A 1006 0.84 10.01 -17.22
C THR A 1006 1.13 11.47 -17.49
N VAL A 1007 0.09 12.26 -17.75
CA VAL A 1007 0.16 13.71 -17.85
C VAL A 1007 -0.40 14.32 -16.57
N VAL A 1008 0.32 15.28 -16.00
CA VAL A 1008 -0.07 15.99 -14.78
C VAL A 1008 -0.04 17.48 -15.03
N ALA A 1009 -1.06 18.17 -14.55
CA ALA A 1009 -1.14 19.63 -14.51
C ALA A 1009 -1.36 20.08 -13.06
N ARG A 1010 -0.73 21.18 -12.65
CA ARG A 1010 -0.80 21.70 -11.28
C ARG A 1010 -1.24 23.15 -11.24
N GLU A 1011 -2.11 23.48 -10.30
CA GLU A 1011 -2.41 24.86 -9.89
C GLU A 1011 -1.50 25.25 -8.72
N THR A 1012 -1.36 24.34 -7.75
CA THR A 1012 -0.47 24.43 -6.58
C THR A 1012 0.26 23.10 -6.38
N PRO A 1013 1.22 22.98 -5.44
CA PRO A 1013 1.80 21.68 -5.11
C PRO A 1013 0.77 20.64 -4.61
N ASP A 1014 -0.29 21.10 -3.94
CA ASP A 1014 -1.35 20.26 -3.37
C ASP A 1014 -2.53 20.05 -4.34
N THR A 1015 -2.73 20.94 -5.32
CA THR A 1015 -3.85 20.91 -6.26
C THR A 1015 -3.40 20.50 -7.66
N THR A 1016 -3.69 19.24 -8.03
CA THR A 1016 -3.23 18.65 -9.29
C THR A 1016 -4.32 17.87 -10.02
N THR A 1017 -4.22 17.81 -11.35
CA THR A 1017 -5.02 16.91 -12.19
C THR A 1017 -4.09 15.94 -12.90
N ARG A 1018 -4.42 14.65 -12.82
CA ARG A 1018 -3.70 13.56 -13.48
C ARG A 1018 -4.57 12.91 -14.55
N ARG A 1019 -4.00 12.66 -15.72
CA ARG A 1019 -4.60 11.83 -16.77
C ARG A 1019 -3.61 10.78 -17.24
N THR A 1020 -4.05 9.53 -17.23
CA THR A 1020 -3.22 8.38 -17.60
C THR A 1020 -3.75 7.78 -18.90
N LEU A 1021 -2.85 7.56 -19.85
CA LEU A 1021 -3.09 6.86 -21.10
C LEU A 1021 -2.34 5.53 -21.07
N VAL A 1022 -2.96 4.49 -21.61
CA VAL A 1022 -2.32 3.18 -21.79
C VAL A 1022 -2.26 2.92 -23.28
N VAL A 1023 -1.04 2.77 -23.79
CA VAL A 1023 -0.81 2.51 -25.21
C VAL A 1023 0.08 1.30 -25.39
N ARG A 1024 -0.35 0.41 -26.27
CA ARG A 1024 0.36 -0.81 -26.59
C ARG A 1024 1.21 -0.62 -27.85
N LYS A 1025 2.49 -1.01 -27.80
CA LYS A 1025 3.35 -1.12 -28.97
C LYS A 1025 3.40 -2.57 -29.44
N ASP A 1026 2.88 -2.82 -30.63
CA ASP A 1026 2.86 -4.12 -31.28
C ASP A 1026 4.02 -4.29 -32.27
N GLY A 1027 4.20 -5.52 -32.74
CA GLY A 1027 5.21 -5.86 -33.73
C GLY A 1027 4.92 -5.20 -35.08
N PRO A 1028 5.91 -5.06 -35.97
CA PRO A 1028 5.70 -4.49 -37.30
C PRO A 1028 4.61 -5.20 -38.12
N ASP A 1029 4.35 -6.47 -37.84
CA ASP A 1029 3.33 -7.34 -38.43
C ASP A 1029 1.98 -7.33 -37.66
N GLY A 1030 1.86 -6.52 -36.60
CA GLY A 1030 0.70 -6.51 -35.71
C GLY A 1030 0.71 -7.64 -34.67
N SER A 1031 1.83 -8.34 -34.48
CA SER A 1031 1.96 -9.35 -33.42
C SER A 1031 1.95 -8.72 -32.01
N ILE A 1032 1.43 -9.47 -31.04
CA ILE A 1032 1.39 -9.08 -29.62
C ILE A 1032 2.80 -9.18 -29.04
N LEU A 1033 3.47 -8.04 -28.87
CA LEU A 1033 4.78 -8.01 -28.21
C LEU A 1033 4.65 -8.13 -26.70
N LYS A 1034 5.51 -8.93 -26.07
CA LYS A 1034 5.56 -9.01 -24.60
C LYS A 1034 6.07 -7.69 -24.02
N THR A 1035 5.42 -7.20 -22.95
CA THR A 1035 5.96 -6.10 -22.16
C THR A 1035 7.20 -6.58 -21.41
N PRO A 1036 8.40 -6.02 -21.67
CA PRO A 1036 9.61 -6.42 -20.96
C PRO A 1036 9.47 -6.14 -19.46
N LYS A 1037 9.91 -7.09 -18.61
CA LYS A 1037 10.25 -6.74 -17.22
C LYS A 1037 11.49 -5.85 -17.28
N SER A 1038 11.47 -4.69 -16.63
CA SER A 1038 12.62 -3.79 -16.65
C SER A 1038 13.60 -4.19 -15.55
N ASP A 1039 14.78 -4.69 -15.94
CA ASP A 1039 15.87 -4.96 -14.99
C ASP A 1039 16.68 -3.70 -14.65
N ASN A 1040 16.40 -2.57 -15.32
CA ASN A 1040 17.10 -1.31 -15.11
C ASN A 1040 16.32 -0.44 -14.10
N PRO A 1041 16.86 -0.19 -12.89
CA PRO A 1041 16.19 0.62 -11.86
C PRO A 1041 15.99 2.09 -12.28
N VAL A 1042 16.73 2.59 -13.28
CA VAL A 1042 16.51 3.90 -13.90
C VAL A 1042 15.25 3.91 -14.79
N ASP A 1043 14.80 2.73 -15.20
CA ASP A 1043 13.78 2.47 -16.19
C ASP A 1043 12.66 1.58 -15.63
N ASP A 1044 12.39 1.60 -14.32
CA ASP A 1044 11.39 0.69 -13.73
C ASP A 1044 9.97 1.07 -14.17
N TRP A 1045 9.25 0.16 -14.82
CA TRP A 1045 8.20 0.48 -15.80
C TRP A 1045 6.80 -0.07 -15.51
N ILE A 1046 6.61 -0.79 -14.39
CA ILE A 1046 5.28 -1.28 -14.02
C ILE A 1046 4.98 -0.92 -12.57
N ALA A 1047 4.17 0.13 -12.46
CA ALA A 1047 3.18 0.40 -11.43
C ALA A 1047 3.53 0.02 -9.99
N ASP A 1048 3.44 1.02 -9.12
CA ASP A 1048 2.52 0.97 -7.99
C ASP A 1048 1.48 -0.14 -8.21
N ARG A 1049 1.77 -1.34 -7.70
CA ARG A 1049 0.81 -2.43 -7.66
C ARG A 1049 -0.19 -1.97 -6.62
N GLY A 1050 -1.14 -1.14 -7.06
CA GLY A 1050 -2.20 -0.59 -6.24
C GLY A 1050 -2.77 -1.70 -5.40
N GLY A 1051 -2.40 -1.66 -4.14
CA GLY A 1051 -2.43 -2.80 -3.24
C GLY A 1051 -1.88 -2.41 -1.88
N GLU A 1052 -2.09 -1.16 -1.47
CA GLU A 1052 -2.15 -0.71 -0.08
C GLU A 1052 -2.80 0.68 -0.10
N ASP A 1053 -4.14 0.66 -0.08
CA ASP A 1053 -5.02 1.70 0.45
C ASP A 1053 -6.30 1.00 0.99
#